data_AF-A0A8T5TP44-F1
#
_entry.id   AF-A0A8T5TP44-F1
#
_cell.length_a   1.000
_cell.length_b   1.000
_cell.length_c   1.000
_cell.angle_alpha   90.00
_cell.angle_beta   90.00
_cell.angle_gamma   90.00
#
_symmetry.space_group_name_H-M   'P 1'
#
loop_
_entity.id
_entity.type
_entity.pdbx_description
1 polymer ?
#
loop_
_entity_poly.entity_id
_entity_poly.type
_entity_poly.pdbx_seq_one_letter_code
_entity_poly.pdbx_strand_id
1 'polypeptide(L)'
;MSENKIEKGKLIIDDKEIEFTKGQTILEAANEAGIYIPTLCYIEDLESYGGCRLCIVKVEGMKAYPTACTTPALEMMKVKNDDKEIQMYRKEVFELLLSEHPHSCLICSKKENCEKMRKNVDKFGRIFGCFTCASKSSCELRVIADYLGVEDISYELEYHKYPLKRDDPFFEKDYNLCILCGKCVRICNELRGYSAINFVNRGHKTQISTEFDFPSVNSNCQFCGSCVDICPTGALSSKNTKWNENSKNRQTSICGFCNVGCGFDYLSNQGTIVESTPNKRNIINKGHGCVIGRFCTSQFNNGRDRLKYPSIKKNRELIPTDWNDVYSQIRDKLKKYNPEEIALIASSNMSNESAYVLNKFGKQILKTENISIISNSESVKSYYGVSNKIFNNYLPLRSFYDIEQANLILLINTNIQISHPILFNYIVKAKKSGAKIISLNINNIQSPKITKHILDYEINFSREEILQFLIELSKRYLQIIGQTKSGSSNYEEFLNFINNFKYIDNNEEVIKLFDKIIEIITNLEKNKGIILLDLEKKHSNNFLENLIGTLFNLLTLSENKISLIPLFYSGNKEGVFQNISYNTTLKSIEEIKKDIKDKKIKVLYLMERFEDTEILKDIEFLILQDIYLSNNYDKADIILPTCTFLEETGSFLNAELKIQKFQKCIDQIGHTKPDWQILCELAKNYDENNSKEFSYESPEEILNEIKSKNPFFNHKLKEYNLDNQKFFIPYLNKSYSEDELDPFMLKSFKFRGESIYNQVKDLKELIDYKKTKYTIKNSKKKLDSQKQSITPFKVLSNSEIVPNTYELIVEAPLIAKKAKPGNFIILMKNKKSERLPLTLSDWDINKGFLKIYYQEKGFSTRELTSLKKGNYIFSIVGPLGKEYPIEKYGTVLLGGGCYGNAAIYPIAKALKEVGNRVIILIEGKNQMDLYLEEEFKKISDEIIYCTSDGSKGLKGKVDVGINYVFKKEKHIDRCHFIGCNYMMMDASNTTKIYGAIPTTVSLSTIMIDGTGMCGCCRLTLIKNGKEITKFACVDGPIFNGHLVKWDELVSRCNQYDFSEKQIFQTHSCRLNTLIEEFQKDE
;
A
#
# COMPACT_ATOMS: atom_id res chain seq x y z
N MET A 1 25.07 -16.14 24.05
CA MET A 1 24.91 -14.77 24.59
C MET A 1 25.84 -14.63 25.78
N SER A 2 26.90 -13.83 25.67
CA SER A 2 27.55 -13.23 26.84
C SER A 2 26.78 -11.94 27.14
N GLU A 3 26.30 -11.82 28.37
CA GLU A 3 25.68 -10.61 28.89
C GLU A 3 26.71 -9.47 28.88
N ASN A 4 26.71 -8.64 27.83
CA ASN A 4 27.16 -7.27 28.01
C ASN A 4 26.18 -6.64 28.99
N LYS A 5 26.59 -6.49 30.26
CA LYS A 5 25.85 -5.76 31.28
C LYS A 5 25.51 -4.39 30.71
N ILE A 6 24.26 -4.19 30.32
CA ILE A 6 23.74 -2.91 29.89
C ILE A 6 23.81 -2.00 31.13
N GLU A 7 24.77 -1.06 31.15
CA GLU A 7 24.87 -0.07 32.22
C GLU A 7 23.60 0.80 32.18
N LYS A 8 22.74 0.58 33.18
CA LYS A 8 21.55 1.39 33.42
C LYS A 8 21.89 2.56 34.32
N GLY A 9 21.32 3.72 34.01
CA GLY A 9 21.33 4.90 34.86
C GLY A 9 19.92 5.35 35.21
N LYS A 10 19.83 6.38 36.05
CA LYS A 10 18.58 7.02 36.46
C LYS A 10 18.59 8.51 36.14
N LEU A 11 17.49 9.03 35.60
CA LEU A 11 17.23 10.46 35.48
C LEU A 11 15.85 10.81 36.04
N ILE A 12 15.60 12.09 36.28
CA ILE A 12 14.34 12.61 36.82
C ILE A 12 13.69 13.49 35.77
N ILE A 13 12.48 13.13 35.30
CA ILE A 13 11.67 13.96 34.40
C ILE A 13 10.35 14.30 35.10
N ASP A 14 10.05 15.59 35.27
CA ASP A 14 8.81 16.08 35.93
C ASP A 14 8.55 15.37 37.29
N ASP A 15 9.58 15.35 38.13
CA ASP A 15 9.60 14.72 39.45
C ASP A 15 9.42 13.18 39.46
N LYS A 16 9.47 12.53 38.28
CA LYS A 16 9.47 11.07 38.14
C LYS A 16 10.87 10.54 37.86
N GLU A 17 11.33 9.63 38.69
CA GLU A 17 12.56 8.87 38.44
C GLU A 17 12.32 7.82 37.36
N ILE A 18 13.14 7.83 36.32
CA ILE A 18 13.06 6.90 35.19
C ILE A 18 14.43 6.25 34.97
N GLU A 19 14.41 4.97 34.59
CA GLU A 19 15.61 4.25 34.18
C GLU A 19 15.93 4.53 32.71
N PHE A 20 17.21 4.61 32.38
CA PHE A 20 17.68 4.70 31.00
C PHE A 20 18.90 3.80 30.78
N THR A 21 19.11 3.40 29.54
CA THR A 21 20.30 2.69 29.08
C THR A 21 21.36 3.70 28.62
N LYS A 22 22.61 3.56 29.09
CA LYS A 22 23.71 4.44 28.68
C LYS A 22 23.82 4.54 27.15
N GLY A 23 23.83 5.78 26.64
CA GLY A 23 23.82 6.07 25.20
C GLY A 23 22.45 6.53 24.68
N GLN A 24 21.36 6.29 25.41
CA GLN A 24 20.04 6.85 25.08
C GLN A 24 20.01 8.36 25.25
N THR A 25 19.17 9.00 24.46
CA THR A 25 18.79 10.40 24.59
C THR A 25 17.69 10.59 25.63
N ILE A 26 17.47 11.82 26.10
CA ILE A 26 16.36 12.15 27.01
C ILE A 26 15.02 11.72 26.39
N LEU A 27 14.85 11.94 25.08
CA LEU A 27 13.59 11.59 24.39
C LEU A 27 13.36 10.08 24.35
N GLU A 28 14.40 9.28 24.12
CA GLU A 28 14.30 7.81 24.12
C GLU A 28 13.92 7.28 25.50
N ALA A 29 14.61 7.75 26.54
CA ALA A 29 14.28 7.39 27.92
C ALA A 29 12.85 7.81 28.30
N ALA A 30 12.43 9.02 27.90
CA ALA A 30 11.07 9.51 28.12
C ALA A 30 10.02 8.64 27.41
N ASN A 31 10.26 8.26 26.15
CA ASN A 31 9.36 7.40 25.38
C ASN A 31 9.20 6.01 26.01
N GLU A 32 10.30 5.40 26.46
CA GLU A 32 10.29 4.11 27.17
C GLU A 32 9.53 4.18 28.50
N ALA A 33 9.64 5.31 29.21
CA ALA A 33 8.90 5.57 30.45
C ALA A 33 7.44 6.03 30.23
N GLY A 34 6.98 6.16 28.98
CA GLY A 34 5.63 6.62 28.64
C GLY A 34 5.39 8.12 28.91
N ILE A 35 6.44 8.93 29.01
CA ILE A 35 6.37 10.38 29.18
C ILE A 35 6.35 11.05 27.80
N TYR A 36 5.27 11.76 27.49
CA TYR A 36 5.12 12.43 26.20
C TYR A 36 5.90 13.74 26.14
N ILE A 37 6.81 13.83 25.17
CA ILE A 37 7.53 15.05 24.79
C ILE A 37 7.20 15.35 23.32
N PRO A 38 6.60 16.52 22.99
CA PRO A 38 6.18 16.85 21.63
C PRO A 38 7.33 16.78 20.62
N THR A 39 7.19 15.97 19.57
CA THR A 39 8.24 15.82 18.55
C THR A 39 7.65 15.45 17.18
N LEU A 40 8.11 16.08 16.10
CA LEU A 40 7.62 15.84 14.72
C LEU A 40 8.66 15.27 13.76
N CYS A 41 9.96 15.34 14.09
CA CYS A 41 11.06 14.94 13.18
C CYS A 41 11.83 13.70 13.65
N TYR A 42 11.49 13.14 14.81
CA TYR A 42 12.14 11.95 15.37
C TYR A 42 11.66 10.68 14.65
N ILE A 43 12.58 9.74 14.42
CA ILE A 43 12.31 8.40 13.90
C ILE A 43 13.07 7.43 14.80
N GLU A 44 12.37 6.45 15.34
CA GLU A 44 12.95 5.35 16.11
C GLU A 44 13.99 4.58 15.27
N ASP A 45 15.07 4.10 15.90
CA ASP A 45 16.22 3.44 15.25
C ASP A 45 17.06 4.29 14.27
N LEU A 46 16.82 5.61 14.14
CA LEU A 46 17.64 6.50 13.32
C LEU A 46 18.29 7.61 14.17
N GLU A 47 19.40 8.16 13.67
CA GLU A 47 20.15 9.21 14.37
C GLU A 47 19.29 10.45 14.69
N SER A 48 19.67 11.20 15.72
CA SER A 48 18.91 12.39 16.12
C SER A 48 19.05 13.52 15.11
N TYR A 49 17.93 14.15 14.73
CA TYR A 49 17.90 15.21 13.71
C TYR A 49 17.76 16.63 14.26
N GLY A 50 16.99 16.82 15.34
CA GLY A 50 16.80 18.15 15.96
C GLY A 50 16.14 19.21 15.07
N GLY A 51 15.49 18.84 13.96
CA GLY A 51 14.94 19.78 12.98
C GLY A 51 13.69 20.54 13.43
N CYS A 52 12.72 19.88 14.07
CA CYS A 52 11.43 20.51 14.41
C CYS A 52 11.44 21.42 15.65
N ARG A 53 12.46 21.29 16.51
CA ARG A 53 12.63 22.06 17.76
C ARG A 53 11.48 22.01 18.78
N LEU A 54 10.49 21.14 18.62
CA LEU A 54 9.38 20.99 19.59
C LEU A 54 9.78 20.26 20.88
N CYS A 55 10.77 19.36 20.81
CA CYS A 55 11.21 18.57 21.96
C CYS A 55 12.18 19.31 22.90
N ILE A 56 12.15 20.65 22.91
CA ILE A 56 12.91 21.45 23.87
C ILE A 56 12.47 21.12 25.30
N VAL A 57 13.43 21.01 26.22
CA VAL A 57 13.20 20.73 27.64
C VAL A 57 14.10 21.62 28.50
N LYS A 58 13.74 21.80 29.77
CA LYS A 58 14.55 22.54 30.74
C LYS A 58 15.37 21.57 31.56
N VAL A 59 16.69 21.73 31.57
CA VAL A 59 17.61 20.85 32.29
C VAL A 59 18.28 21.65 33.41
N GLU A 60 18.25 21.13 34.63
CA GLU A 60 18.90 21.80 35.77
C GLU A 60 20.40 21.97 35.51
N GLY A 61 20.91 23.19 35.72
CA GLY A 61 22.31 23.55 35.45
C GLY A 61 22.60 24.01 34.02
N MET A 62 21.66 23.90 33.08
CA MET A 62 21.79 24.44 31.71
C MET A 62 21.05 25.78 31.56
N LYS A 63 21.72 26.78 30.98
CA LYS A 63 21.09 28.10 30.70
C LYS A 63 20.18 28.09 29.47
N ALA A 64 20.45 27.21 28.50
CA ALA A 64 19.66 27.06 27.28
C ALA A 64 18.62 25.94 27.45
N TYR A 65 17.63 25.89 26.56
CA TYR A 65 16.67 24.78 26.46
C TYR A 65 17.14 23.79 25.39
N PRO A 66 17.88 22.73 25.78
CA PRO A 66 18.32 21.73 24.82
C PRO A 66 17.13 20.92 24.27
N THR A 67 17.32 20.32 23.09
CA THR A 67 16.36 19.39 22.51
C THR A 67 16.55 17.99 23.08
N ALA A 68 15.49 17.42 23.67
CA ALA A 68 15.51 16.09 24.27
C ALA A 68 15.95 14.97 23.29
N CYS A 69 15.66 15.14 21.99
CA CYS A 69 16.05 14.15 20.98
C CYS A 69 17.56 14.09 20.70
N THR A 70 18.35 15.12 20.99
CA THR A 70 19.79 15.15 20.71
C THR A 70 20.64 15.13 21.96
N THR A 71 20.03 15.27 23.14
CA THR A 71 20.74 15.36 24.40
C THR A 71 20.80 13.97 25.05
N PRO A 72 22.01 13.42 25.27
CA PRO A 72 22.17 12.16 26.00
C PRO A 72 21.60 12.25 27.41
N ALA A 73 20.96 11.17 27.87
CA ALA A 73 20.57 11.02 29.26
C ALA A 73 21.81 10.78 30.14
N LEU A 74 21.86 11.44 31.29
CA LEU A 74 22.96 11.35 32.26
C LEU A 74 22.41 10.97 33.64
N GLU A 75 23.26 10.36 34.46
CA GLU A 75 22.93 9.95 35.83
C GLU A 75 22.52 11.16 36.67
N MET A 76 21.41 11.02 37.41
CA MET A 76 20.81 12.04 38.26
C MET A 76 20.47 13.36 37.54
N MET A 77 20.37 13.33 36.21
CA MET A 77 19.94 14.47 35.42
C MET A 77 18.49 14.84 35.74
N LYS A 78 18.22 16.11 36.01
CA LYS A 78 16.87 16.62 36.28
C LYS A 78 16.35 17.43 35.11
N VAL A 79 15.24 16.98 34.56
CA VAL A 79 14.60 17.54 33.37
C VAL A 79 13.18 17.95 33.73
N LYS A 80 12.79 19.16 33.34
CA LYS A 80 11.40 19.63 33.36
C LYS A 80 10.89 19.72 31.93
N ASN A 81 9.87 18.95 31.64
CA ASN A 81 9.15 18.92 30.38
C ASN A 81 7.83 19.70 30.48
N ASP A 82 7.17 19.69 31.64
CA ASP A 82 5.96 20.47 31.92
C ASP A 82 6.25 21.77 32.69
N ASP A 83 6.87 22.74 32.00
CA ASP A 83 7.16 24.09 32.51
C ASP A 83 6.46 25.13 31.62
N LYS A 84 5.81 26.13 32.23
CA LYS A 84 5.04 27.17 31.52
C LYS A 84 5.85 27.88 30.43
N GLU A 85 7.13 28.15 30.71
CA GLU A 85 8.03 28.84 29.79
C GLU A 85 8.32 27.95 28.56
N ILE A 86 8.56 26.65 28.78
CA ILE A 86 8.78 25.68 27.71
C ILE A 86 7.53 25.49 26.84
N GLN A 87 6.35 25.39 27.45
CA GLN A 87 5.10 25.25 26.69
C GLN A 87 4.81 26.48 25.82
N MET A 88 5.15 27.68 26.30
CA MET A 88 5.04 28.92 25.52
C MET A 88 5.95 28.89 24.29
N TYR A 89 7.24 28.56 24.46
CA TYR A 89 8.17 28.45 23.33
C TYR A 89 7.74 27.36 22.33
N ARG A 90 7.23 26.22 22.81
CA ARG A 90 6.70 25.16 21.94
C ARG A 90 5.52 25.65 21.11
N LYS A 91 4.62 26.44 21.72
CA LYS A 91 3.48 27.04 21.02
C LYS A 91 3.94 28.00 19.93
N GLU A 92 4.91 28.88 20.21
CA GLU A 92 5.48 29.78 19.20
C GLU A 92 6.12 29.02 18.02
N VAL A 93 6.98 28.03 18.32
CA VAL A 93 7.60 27.18 17.28
C VAL A 93 6.54 26.44 16.46
N PHE A 94 5.48 25.97 17.11
CA PHE A 94 4.38 25.28 16.45
C PHE A 94 3.55 26.22 15.56
N GLU A 95 3.24 27.43 16.02
CA GLU A 95 2.56 28.46 15.22
C GLU A 95 3.38 28.85 13.98
N LEU A 96 4.72 28.95 14.10
CA LEU A 96 5.62 29.17 12.97
C LEU A 96 5.62 28.02 11.96
N LEU A 97 5.50 26.77 12.41
CA LEU A 97 5.34 25.62 11.50
C LEU A 97 3.99 25.67 10.76
N LEU A 98 2.96 26.23 11.39
CA LEU A 98 1.62 26.32 10.84
C LEU A 98 1.40 27.54 9.94
N SER A 99 2.30 28.53 9.93
CA SER A 99 2.21 29.69 9.03
C SER A 99 2.30 29.32 7.55
N GLU A 100 2.89 28.16 7.21
CA GLU A 100 2.95 27.65 5.84
C GLU A 100 2.09 26.38 5.64
N HIS A 101 1.33 25.96 6.66
CA HIS A 101 0.47 24.77 6.63
C HIS A 101 -1.02 25.14 6.76
N PRO A 102 -1.92 24.62 5.89
CA PRO A 102 -3.36 24.83 6.04
C PRO A 102 -3.89 24.32 7.39
N HIS A 103 -4.09 25.23 8.34
CA HIS A 103 -4.32 24.90 9.75
C HIS A 103 -5.76 25.13 10.24
N SER A 104 -6.69 25.55 9.38
CA SER A 104 -8.08 25.81 9.78
C SER A 104 -8.80 24.57 10.37
N CYS A 105 -8.29 23.36 10.14
CA CYS A 105 -8.80 22.13 10.75
C CYS A 105 -8.42 21.96 12.24
N LEU A 106 -7.41 22.72 12.72
CA LEU A 106 -6.89 22.66 14.08
C LEU A 106 -7.65 23.61 15.02
N ILE A 107 -7.96 24.82 14.55
CA ILE A 107 -8.44 25.94 15.38
C ILE A 107 -9.93 26.30 15.21
N CYS A 108 -10.67 25.59 14.35
CA CYS A 108 -12.08 25.93 14.09
C CYS A 108 -12.99 25.58 15.29
N SER A 109 -13.77 26.56 15.77
CA SER A 109 -14.72 26.40 16.89
C SER A 109 -15.87 25.41 16.64
N LYS A 110 -16.17 25.10 15.38
CA LYS A 110 -17.22 24.14 14.98
C LYS A 110 -16.69 22.72 14.73
N LYS A 111 -15.41 22.45 15.01
CA LYS A 111 -14.74 21.16 14.79
C LYS A 111 -15.54 20.00 15.36
N GLU A 112 -15.88 20.02 16.66
CA GLU A 112 -16.58 18.91 17.33
C GLU A 112 -17.98 18.63 16.75
N ASN A 113 -18.77 19.67 16.48
CA ASN A 113 -20.10 19.51 15.89
C ASN A 113 -20.02 18.95 14.47
N CYS A 114 -19.06 19.43 13.68
CA CYS A 114 -18.80 18.86 12.36
C CYS A 114 -18.34 17.40 12.47
N GLU A 115 -17.61 17.01 13.51
CA GLU A 115 -17.14 15.62 13.69
C GLU A 115 -18.29 14.65 13.99
N LYS A 116 -19.27 15.09 14.77
CA LYS A 116 -20.49 14.33 15.04
C LYS A 116 -21.34 14.14 13.77
N MET A 117 -21.45 15.19 12.96
CA MET A 117 -22.32 15.22 11.77
C MET A 117 -21.68 14.67 10.49
N ARG A 118 -20.36 14.77 10.35
CA ARG A 118 -19.59 14.38 9.16
C ARG A 118 -18.71 13.19 9.50
N LYS A 119 -19.27 12.00 9.30
CA LYS A 119 -18.55 10.74 9.59
C LYS A 119 -17.43 10.44 8.60
N ASN A 120 -17.53 10.92 7.35
CA ASN A 120 -16.60 10.59 6.27
C ASN A 120 -15.78 11.82 5.83
N VAL A 121 -14.55 11.58 5.38
CA VAL A 121 -13.73 12.58 4.67
C VAL A 121 -14.32 12.83 3.29
N ASP A 122 -14.40 14.10 2.89
CA ASP A 122 -14.80 14.47 1.54
C ASP A 122 -13.64 14.20 0.56
N LYS A 123 -13.98 13.76 -0.65
CA LYS A 123 -13.00 13.41 -1.71
C LYS A 123 -12.47 14.62 -2.46
N PHE A 124 -11.89 15.57 -1.72
CA PHE A 124 -11.37 16.82 -2.28
C PHE A 124 -10.04 16.60 -2.99
N GLY A 125 -9.83 17.29 -4.11
CA GLY A 125 -8.58 17.19 -4.82
C GLY A 125 -7.40 17.69 -3.99
N ARG A 126 -7.50 18.95 -3.58
CA ARG A 126 -6.56 19.60 -2.65
C ARG A 126 -7.09 19.55 -1.23
N ILE A 127 -6.18 19.30 -0.31
CA ILE A 127 -6.48 19.31 1.12
C ILE A 127 -6.30 20.75 1.61
N PHE A 128 -7.42 21.45 1.78
CA PHE A 128 -7.44 22.82 2.24
C PHE A 128 -8.57 22.96 3.24
N GLY A 129 -8.25 22.85 4.54
CA GLY A 129 -9.14 22.91 5.70
C GLY A 129 -9.95 21.63 6.05
N CYS A 130 -11.03 21.78 6.83
CA CYS A 130 -11.60 20.70 7.64
C CYS A 130 -12.34 19.60 6.83
N PHE A 131 -12.22 18.34 7.24
CA PHE A 131 -12.81 17.12 6.62
C PHE A 131 -12.37 16.81 5.18
N THR A 132 -11.24 17.35 4.74
CA THR A 132 -10.66 17.05 3.42
C THR A 132 -9.40 16.19 3.49
N CYS A 133 -8.76 16.11 4.66
CA CYS A 133 -7.53 15.35 4.88
C CYS A 133 -7.84 13.91 5.33
N ALA A 134 -7.31 12.93 4.60
CA ALA A 134 -7.40 11.52 4.92
C ALA A 134 -6.63 11.12 6.19
N SER A 135 -5.54 11.82 6.46
CA SER A 135 -4.64 11.54 7.60
C SER A 135 -5.17 12.13 8.90
N LYS A 136 -6.45 12.51 8.95
CA LYS A 136 -7.04 13.28 10.04
C LYS A 136 -6.97 12.53 11.38
N SER A 137 -7.25 11.24 11.39
CA SER A 137 -7.18 10.36 12.57
C SER A 137 -5.76 10.08 13.04
N SER A 138 -4.77 10.19 12.15
CA SER A 138 -3.35 9.89 12.44
C SER A 138 -2.44 11.13 12.43
N CYS A 139 -3.00 12.34 12.37
CA CYS A 139 -2.24 13.57 12.22
C CYS A 139 -1.58 13.99 13.53
N GLU A 140 -0.25 13.95 13.57
CA GLU A 140 0.54 14.33 14.77
C GLU A 140 0.36 15.82 15.12
N LEU A 141 0.09 16.70 14.13
CA LEU A 141 -0.18 18.12 14.38
C LEU A 141 -1.42 18.34 15.23
N ARG A 142 -2.46 17.49 15.10
CA ARG A 142 -3.67 17.61 15.92
C ARG A 142 -3.37 17.30 17.38
N VAL A 143 -2.62 16.23 17.62
CA VAL A 143 -2.21 15.82 18.97
C VAL A 143 -1.42 16.94 19.64
N ILE A 144 -0.49 17.55 18.92
CA ILE A 144 0.33 18.65 19.45
C ILE A 144 -0.49 19.93 19.65
N ALA A 145 -1.39 20.27 18.72
CA ALA A 145 -2.29 21.42 18.86
C ALA A 145 -3.21 21.28 20.09
N ASP A 146 -3.77 20.09 20.29
CA ASP A 146 -4.61 19.79 21.45
C ASP A 146 -3.76 19.77 22.75
N TYR A 147 -2.53 19.23 22.73
CA TYR A 147 -1.60 19.24 23.87
C TYR A 147 -1.15 20.65 24.29
N LEU A 148 -0.90 21.54 23.33
CA LEU A 148 -0.44 22.92 23.58
C LEU A 148 -1.59 23.93 23.78
N GLY A 149 -2.86 23.52 23.61
CA GLY A 149 -4.01 24.42 23.71
C GLY A 149 -4.02 25.51 22.64
N VAL A 150 -3.83 25.14 21.37
CA VAL A 150 -3.79 26.09 20.25
C VAL A 150 -5.22 26.37 19.75
N GLU A 151 -5.74 27.55 20.07
CA GLU A 151 -7.08 28.02 19.64
C GLU A 151 -7.03 29.08 18.54
N ASP A 152 -5.86 29.68 18.33
CA ASP A 152 -5.60 30.69 17.30
C ASP A 152 -4.16 30.66 16.85
N ILE A 153 -3.88 31.31 15.71
CA ILE A 153 -2.52 31.43 15.16
C ILE A 153 -2.23 32.89 14.87
N SER A 154 -1.09 33.37 15.37
CA SER A 154 -0.72 34.79 15.30
C SER A 154 -0.17 35.20 13.92
N TYR A 155 0.17 34.23 13.08
CA TYR A 155 0.80 34.44 11.77
C TYR A 155 -0.19 34.24 10.62
N GLU A 156 -0.05 35.05 9.58
CA GLU A 156 -0.79 34.89 8.32
C GLU A 156 -0.34 33.62 7.59
N LEU A 157 -1.30 32.92 6.96
CA LEU A 157 -1.02 31.72 6.18
C LEU A 157 -0.37 32.06 4.82
N GLU A 158 0.89 31.69 4.64
CA GLU A 158 1.59 31.73 3.35
C GLU A 158 1.37 30.39 2.61
N TYR A 159 0.41 30.37 1.68
CA TYR A 159 0.12 29.16 0.90
C TYR A 159 0.93 29.13 -0.41
N HIS A 160 1.86 28.17 -0.52
CA HIS A 160 2.80 28.03 -1.64
C HIS A 160 2.17 27.68 -3.00
N LYS A 161 0.93 27.18 -3.04
CA LYS A 161 0.22 26.77 -4.27
C LYS A 161 0.97 25.72 -5.11
N TYR A 162 1.74 24.84 -4.46
CA TYR A 162 2.44 23.75 -5.15
C TYR A 162 1.47 22.88 -5.95
N PRO A 163 1.85 22.40 -7.15
CA PRO A 163 1.01 21.51 -7.93
C PRO A 163 0.83 20.18 -7.21
N LEU A 164 -0.39 19.64 -7.28
CA LEU A 164 -0.71 18.35 -6.69
C LEU A 164 -0.18 17.22 -7.58
N LYS A 165 0.69 16.35 -7.04
CA LYS A 165 1.35 15.29 -7.82
C LYS A 165 0.63 13.95 -7.67
N ARG A 166 0.15 13.39 -8.78
CA ARG A 166 -0.73 12.19 -8.80
C ARG A 166 -0.29 11.09 -9.78
N ASP A 167 0.76 11.35 -10.54
CA ASP A 167 1.23 10.47 -11.62
C ASP A 167 1.84 9.17 -11.09
N ASP A 168 2.27 9.16 -9.83
CA ASP A 168 2.79 7.99 -9.16
C ASP A 168 1.71 6.93 -8.93
N PRO A 169 1.97 5.64 -9.19
CA PRO A 169 0.94 4.59 -9.18
C PRO A 169 0.23 4.43 -7.82
N PHE A 170 0.98 4.46 -6.70
CA PHE A 170 0.46 4.01 -5.40
C PHE A 170 0.10 5.11 -4.38
N PHE A 171 0.68 6.31 -4.50
CA PHE A 171 0.45 7.40 -3.55
C PHE A 171 0.43 8.77 -4.24
N GLU A 172 -0.22 9.74 -3.62
CA GLU A 172 -0.27 11.13 -4.06
C GLU A 172 0.60 12.01 -3.14
N LYS A 173 1.10 13.13 -3.68
CA LYS A 173 1.97 14.07 -2.97
C LYS A 173 1.37 15.47 -3.03
N ASP A 174 0.96 16.00 -1.88
CA ASP A 174 0.50 17.37 -1.68
C ASP A 174 1.46 18.11 -0.76
N TYR A 175 2.51 18.70 -1.36
CA TYR A 175 3.55 19.38 -0.59
C TYR A 175 3.08 20.68 0.09
N ASN A 176 1.87 21.16 -0.21
CA ASN A 176 1.27 22.25 0.56
C ASN A 176 0.92 21.85 2.00
N LEU A 177 0.95 20.54 2.32
CA LEU A 177 0.79 20.03 3.68
C LEU A 177 2.13 19.69 4.36
N CYS A 178 3.26 19.93 3.68
CA CYS A 178 4.57 19.57 4.20
C CYS A 178 5.01 20.58 5.27
N ILE A 179 5.52 20.06 6.38
CA ILE A 179 6.13 20.86 7.46
C ILE A 179 7.67 20.74 7.46
N LEU A 180 8.24 20.24 6.36
CA LEU A 180 9.68 20.04 6.18
C LEU A 180 10.39 19.26 7.32
N CYS A 181 9.69 18.35 8.01
CA CYS A 181 10.25 17.61 9.15
C CYS A 181 11.39 16.64 8.79
N GLY A 182 11.61 16.38 7.50
CA GLY A 182 12.66 15.48 7.01
C GLY A 182 12.40 13.99 7.17
N LYS A 183 11.35 13.55 7.90
CA LYS A 183 11.09 12.13 8.18
C LYS A 183 11.10 11.26 6.89
N CYS A 184 10.46 11.74 5.83
CA CYS A 184 10.39 11.05 4.54
C CYS A 184 11.75 10.91 3.84
N VAL A 185 12.59 11.96 3.87
CA VAL A 185 13.94 11.95 3.29
C VAL A 185 14.83 11.01 4.09
N ARG A 186 14.81 11.14 5.42
CA ARG A 186 15.63 10.34 6.33
C ARG A 186 15.34 8.85 6.22
N ILE A 187 14.08 8.44 6.25
CA ILE A 187 13.73 7.02 6.10
C ILE A 187 14.11 6.48 4.70
N CYS A 188 14.04 7.31 3.66
CA CYS A 188 14.41 6.93 2.30
C CYS A 188 15.93 6.78 2.11
N ASN A 189 16.71 7.64 2.76
CA ASN A 189 18.16 7.70 2.63
C ASN A 189 18.85 6.77 3.62
N GLU A 190 18.54 6.94 4.92
CA GLU A 190 19.27 6.31 6.01
C GLU A 190 18.88 4.85 6.21
N LEU A 191 17.59 4.52 6.10
CA LEU A 191 17.11 3.14 6.32
C LEU A 191 17.03 2.35 5.02
N ARG A 192 16.38 2.92 3.99
CA ARG A 192 16.15 2.24 2.72
C ARG A 192 17.34 2.28 1.76
N GLY A 193 18.21 3.28 1.88
CA GLY A 193 19.35 3.47 0.99
C GLY A 193 18.97 3.86 -0.45
N TYR A 194 17.75 4.32 -0.72
CA TYR A 194 17.32 4.63 -2.09
C TYR A 194 17.65 6.06 -2.53
N SER A 195 17.66 6.99 -1.58
CA SER A 195 17.89 8.42 -1.84
C SER A 195 17.01 8.99 -2.95
N ALA A 196 15.74 8.55 -2.99
CA ALA A 196 14.81 8.91 -4.07
C ALA A 196 14.17 10.29 -3.90
N ILE A 197 14.16 10.83 -2.68
CA ILE A 197 13.62 12.14 -2.33
C ILE A 197 14.62 12.88 -1.43
N ASN A 198 14.73 14.19 -1.59
CA ASN A 198 15.63 15.04 -0.81
C ASN A 198 15.05 16.45 -0.63
N PHE A 199 15.70 17.25 0.20
CA PHE A 199 15.46 18.69 0.27
C PHE A 199 16.06 19.37 -0.96
N VAL A 200 15.28 20.23 -1.62
CA VAL A 200 15.74 21.10 -2.71
C VAL A 200 15.46 22.56 -2.35
N ASN A 201 16.18 23.48 -3.00
CA ASN A 201 16.18 24.92 -2.71
C ASN A 201 16.68 25.25 -1.29
N ARG A 202 16.47 26.50 -0.83
CA ARG A 202 16.89 27.01 0.49
C ARG A 202 15.89 28.05 1.01
N GLY A 203 15.85 28.25 2.34
CA GLY A 203 14.95 29.20 2.99
C GLY A 203 13.47 28.83 2.79
N HIS A 204 12.59 29.83 2.65
CA HIS A 204 11.15 29.63 2.41
C HIS A 204 10.82 28.85 1.13
N LYS A 205 11.75 28.75 0.17
CA LYS A 205 11.56 27.96 -1.06
C LYS A 205 11.90 26.48 -0.89
N THR A 206 12.34 26.07 0.31
CA THR A 206 12.75 24.69 0.57
C THR A 206 11.56 23.76 0.41
N GLN A 207 11.73 22.69 -0.36
CA GLN A 207 10.67 21.69 -0.56
C GLN A 207 11.28 20.29 -0.63
N ILE A 208 10.44 19.29 -0.36
CA ILE A 208 10.80 17.90 -0.63
C ILE A 208 10.55 17.63 -2.11
N SER A 209 11.55 17.09 -2.80
CA SER A 209 11.43 16.75 -4.21
C SER A 209 12.30 15.55 -4.56
N THR A 210 12.04 14.95 -5.71
CA THR A 210 12.95 13.98 -6.33
C THR A 210 14.01 14.71 -7.14
N GLU A 211 14.96 13.98 -7.72
CA GLU A 211 15.87 14.52 -8.72
C GLU A 211 15.08 15.22 -9.86
N PHE A 212 15.46 16.47 -10.18
CA PHE A 212 14.81 17.35 -11.16
C PHE A 212 13.28 17.45 -11.06
N ASP A 213 12.72 17.20 -9.89
CA ASP A 213 11.28 17.21 -9.63
C ASP A 213 10.45 16.21 -10.46
N PHE A 214 11.11 15.19 -11.00
CA PHE A 214 10.47 14.11 -11.75
C PHE A 214 9.39 13.35 -10.95
N PRO A 215 8.45 12.66 -11.61
CA PRO A 215 7.62 11.66 -10.95
C PRO A 215 8.46 10.63 -10.18
N SER A 216 7.97 10.07 -9.07
CA SER A 216 8.76 9.09 -8.29
C SER A 216 9.04 7.84 -9.11
N VAL A 217 8.15 7.51 -10.04
CA VAL A 217 8.34 6.44 -11.03
C VAL A 217 9.58 6.66 -11.92
N ASN A 218 10.00 7.92 -12.07
CA ASN A 218 11.17 8.32 -12.85
C ASN A 218 12.44 8.46 -12.00
N SER A 219 12.33 8.38 -10.68
CA SER A 219 13.45 8.46 -9.74
C SER A 219 13.88 7.08 -9.25
N ASN A 220 14.79 7.05 -8.27
CA ASN A 220 15.26 5.83 -7.61
C ASN A 220 14.21 5.16 -6.70
N CYS A 221 12.95 5.65 -6.68
CA CYS A 221 11.91 5.15 -5.81
C CYS A 221 11.51 3.70 -6.13
N GLN A 222 11.45 2.86 -5.09
CA GLN A 222 10.95 1.48 -5.16
C GLN A 222 9.51 1.33 -4.65
N PHE A 223 8.82 2.44 -4.38
CA PHE A 223 7.43 2.45 -3.90
C PHE A 223 7.19 1.60 -2.64
N CYS A 224 8.17 1.58 -1.73
CA CYS A 224 8.07 0.81 -0.49
C CYS A 224 7.09 1.39 0.54
N GLY A 225 6.61 2.62 0.33
CA GLY A 225 5.61 3.27 1.20
C GLY A 225 6.14 3.83 2.51
N SER A 226 7.41 3.58 2.88
CA SER A 226 7.96 4.04 4.17
C SER A 226 7.87 5.56 4.39
N CYS A 227 7.97 6.37 3.33
CA CYS A 227 7.78 7.82 3.43
C CYS A 227 6.32 8.23 3.68
N VAL A 228 5.36 7.45 3.17
CA VAL A 228 3.92 7.64 3.41
C VAL A 228 3.59 7.26 4.86
N ASP A 229 4.12 6.13 5.32
CA ASP A 229 3.80 5.57 6.65
C ASP A 229 4.34 6.42 7.81
N ILE A 230 5.36 7.26 7.57
CA ILE A 230 5.97 8.12 8.58
C ILE A 230 5.63 9.60 8.43
N CYS A 231 4.86 9.99 7.40
CA CYS A 231 4.48 11.38 7.21
C CYS A 231 3.57 11.83 8.37
N PRO A 232 3.95 12.84 9.16
CA PRO A 232 3.15 13.28 10.32
C PRO A 232 1.90 14.10 9.92
N THR A 233 1.79 14.45 8.64
CA THR A 233 0.70 15.24 8.05
C THR A 233 -0.01 14.42 6.95
N GLY A 234 -0.68 15.09 6.01
CA GLY A 234 -1.24 14.47 4.80
C GLY A 234 -0.39 14.64 3.54
N ALA A 235 0.84 15.17 3.65
CA ALA A 235 1.64 15.55 2.47
C ALA A 235 1.96 14.38 1.55
N LEU A 236 2.12 13.18 2.11
CA LEU A 236 2.26 11.93 1.37
C LEU A 236 1.10 11.02 1.79
N SER A 237 0.23 10.65 0.85
CA SER A 237 -0.99 9.89 1.14
C SER A 237 -1.15 8.70 0.21
N SER A 238 -1.39 7.51 0.78
CA SER A 238 -1.71 6.30 0.01
C SER A 238 -3.02 6.47 -0.76
N LYS A 239 -3.04 6.10 -2.04
CA LYS A 239 -4.28 6.13 -2.85
C LYS A 239 -5.33 5.14 -2.34
N ASN A 240 -4.89 4.05 -1.71
CA ASN A 240 -5.78 3.02 -1.14
C ASN A 240 -6.64 3.57 0.01
N THR A 241 -6.04 4.37 0.90
CA THR A 241 -6.70 4.89 2.12
C THR A 241 -7.14 6.34 2.05
N LYS A 242 -6.66 7.14 1.09
CA LYS A 242 -6.94 8.60 1.05
C LYS A 242 -8.42 8.91 1.26
N TRP A 243 -9.31 8.06 0.78
CA TRP A 243 -10.75 8.26 0.95
C TRP A 243 -11.42 7.23 1.86
N ASN A 244 -10.72 6.20 2.32
CA ASN A 244 -11.30 5.08 3.05
C ASN A 244 -10.88 5.06 4.54
N GLU A 245 -10.99 6.20 5.24
CA GLU A 245 -10.54 6.34 6.63
C GLU A 245 -11.33 5.46 7.63
N ASN A 246 -12.60 5.16 7.34
CA ASN A 246 -13.49 4.40 8.22
C ASN A 246 -13.43 2.88 8.02
N SER A 247 -12.24 2.30 7.93
CA SER A 247 -12.10 0.84 8.02
C SER A 247 -12.49 0.38 9.42
N LYS A 248 -13.59 -0.36 9.53
CA LYS A 248 -14.13 -0.80 10.83
C LYS A 248 -13.31 -1.92 11.46
N ASN A 249 -12.61 -2.70 10.64
CA ASN A 249 -11.93 -3.91 11.07
C ASN A 249 -10.45 -3.82 10.74
N ARG A 250 -9.60 -3.90 11.77
CA ARG A 250 -8.15 -4.02 11.67
C ARG A 250 -7.76 -5.38 12.18
N GLN A 251 -7.07 -6.17 11.37
CA GLN A 251 -6.56 -7.48 11.76
C GLN A 251 -5.07 -7.58 11.48
N THR A 252 -4.30 -8.07 12.43
CA THR A 252 -2.86 -8.30 12.26
C THR A 252 -2.64 -9.72 11.74
N SER A 253 -1.85 -9.85 10.67
CA SER A 253 -1.47 -11.14 10.08
C SER A 253 -0.11 -11.01 9.38
N ILE A 254 0.32 -12.04 8.66
CA ILE A 254 1.59 -12.03 7.93
C ILE A 254 1.36 -11.98 6.41
N CYS A 255 2.34 -11.46 5.68
CA CYS A 255 2.35 -11.42 4.23
C CYS A 255 2.80 -12.77 3.65
N GLY A 256 1.97 -13.36 2.77
CA GLY A 256 2.23 -14.65 2.13
C GLY A 256 2.94 -14.63 0.77
N PHE A 257 3.50 -13.49 0.35
CA PHE A 257 4.06 -13.36 -1.02
C PHE A 257 5.52 -13.83 -1.16
N CYS A 258 6.30 -13.91 -0.07
CA CYS A 258 7.66 -14.47 -0.07
C CYS A 258 8.00 -15.08 1.29
N ASN A 259 9.10 -15.83 1.38
CA ASN A 259 9.49 -16.59 2.56
C ASN A 259 10.05 -15.74 3.72
N VAL A 260 9.94 -14.41 3.69
CA VAL A 260 10.28 -13.53 4.84
C VAL A 260 9.17 -13.60 5.91
N GLY A 261 7.91 -13.55 5.49
CA GLY A 261 6.74 -13.49 6.38
C GLY A 261 6.66 -12.17 7.16
N CYS A 262 6.64 -11.03 6.46
CA CYS A 262 6.52 -9.72 7.12
C CYS A 262 5.14 -9.54 7.80
N GLY A 263 5.09 -8.90 8.97
CA GLY A 263 3.84 -8.60 9.66
C GLY A 263 3.15 -7.34 9.12
N PHE A 264 1.84 -7.43 8.90
CA PHE A 264 1.00 -6.34 8.43
C PHE A 264 -0.30 -6.26 9.24
N ASP A 265 -0.78 -5.04 9.41
CA ASP A 265 -2.14 -4.76 9.82
C ASP A 265 -2.98 -4.54 8.55
N TYR A 266 -3.96 -5.41 8.34
CA TYR A 266 -4.89 -5.37 7.23
C TYR A 266 -6.16 -4.66 7.67
N LEU A 267 -6.47 -3.57 6.98
CA LEU A 267 -7.66 -2.78 7.22
C LEU A 267 -8.73 -3.20 6.21
N SER A 268 -9.90 -3.61 6.70
CA SER A 268 -11.00 -4.06 5.87
C SER A 268 -12.29 -3.29 6.14
N ASN A 269 -13.13 -3.21 5.10
CA ASN A 269 -14.44 -2.59 5.16
C ASN A 269 -15.38 -3.26 4.15
N GLN A 270 -16.62 -3.55 4.57
CA GLN A 270 -17.65 -4.21 3.76
C GLN A 270 -17.14 -5.43 2.97
N GLY A 271 -16.38 -6.33 3.63
CA GLY A 271 -15.88 -7.57 3.02
C GLY A 271 -14.70 -7.38 2.03
N THR A 272 -14.10 -6.20 1.96
CA THR A 272 -12.95 -5.92 1.07
C THR A 272 -11.74 -5.43 1.86
N ILE A 273 -10.54 -5.75 1.39
CA ILE A 273 -9.29 -5.20 1.94
C ILE A 273 -9.12 -3.77 1.44
N VAL A 274 -9.12 -2.80 2.34
CA VAL A 274 -8.91 -1.39 2.01
C VAL A 274 -7.42 -1.09 1.92
N GLU A 275 -6.64 -1.56 2.89
CA GLU A 275 -5.23 -1.21 3.01
C GLU A 275 -4.42 -2.27 3.75
N SER A 276 -3.12 -2.26 3.52
CA SER A 276 -2.14 -3.03 4.28
C SER A 276 -1.08 -2.09 4.84
N THR A 277 -0.98 -1.96 6.16
CA THR A 277 0.04 -1.13 6.82
C THR A 277 1.05 -2.01 7.55
N PRO A 278 2.38 -1.80 7.40
CA PRO A 278 3.36 -2.61 8.09
C PRO A 278 3.19 -2.53 9.60
N ASN A 279 3.20 -3.68 10.29
CA ASN A 279 3.03 -3.70 11.74
C ASN A 279 4.34 -3.27 12.42
N LYS A 280 4.29 -2.17 13.19
CA LYS A 280 5.46 -1.62 13.90
C LYS A 280 6.05 -2.54 14.96
N ARG A 281 5.21 -3.40 15.57
CA ARG A 281 5.60 -4.33 16.64
C ARG A 281 6.14 -5.66 16.11
N ASN A 282 6.05 -5.92 14.80
CA ASN A 282 6.54 -7.17 14.25
C ASN A 282 8.08 -7.18 14.20
N ILE A 283 8.69 -8.23 14.74
CA ILE A 283 10.14 -8.36 14.90
C ILE A 283 10.91 -8.54 13.58
N ILE A 284 10.25 -8.99 12.51
CA ILE A 284 10.87 -9.30 11.20
C ILE A 284 10.96 -8.06 10.33
N ASN A 285 9.94 -7.21 10.34
CA ASN A 285 9.90 -6.05 9.45
C ASN A 285 9.88 -4.70 10.16
N LYS A 286 9.73 -4.66 11.50
CA LYS A 286 9.86 -3.47 12.35
C LYS A 286 9.10 -2.24 11.79
N GLY A 287 7.88 -2.43 11.28
CA GLY A 287 7.09 -1.34 10.69
C GLY A 287 7.46 -0.94 9.25
N HIS A 288 8.16 -1.80 8.50
CA HIS A 288 8.50 -1.56 7.10
C HIS A 288 7.88 -2.60 6.15
N GLY A 289 7.48 -2.20 4.94
CA GLY A 289 6.85 -3.08 3.95
C GLY A 289 7.51 -2.99 2.57
N CYS A 290 7.38 -3.99 1.72
CA CYS A 290 7.70 -3.83 0.29
C CYS A 290 6.47 -3.29 -0.47
N VAL A 291 6.66 -2.83 -1.72
CA VAL A 291 5.57 -2.34 -2.58
C VAL A 291 4.41 -3.34 -2.69
N ILE A 292 4.73 -4.64 -2.69
CA ILE A 292 3.74 -5.71 -2.83
C ILE A 292 2.89 -5.83 -1.58
N GLY A 293 3.51 -6.11 -0.43
CA GLY A 293 2.79 -6.24 0.83
C GLY A 293 2.06 -4.95 1.23
N ARG A 294 2.65 -3.78 0.94
CA ARG A 294 2.13 -2.46 1.32
C ARG A 294 0.97 -1.97 0.47
N PHE A 295 1.06 -2.08 -0.86
CA PHE A 295 0.10 -1.44 -1.77
C PHE A 295 -0.64 -2.42 -2.66
N CYS A 296 -0.02 -3.55 -3.03
CA CYS A 296 -0.57 -4.48 -4.01
C CYS A 296 -1.55 -5.49 -3.39
N THR A 297 -1.49 -5.70 -2.07
CA THR A 297 -2.31 -6.70 -1.37
C THR A 297 -3.83 -6.47 -1.53
N SER A 298 -4.29 -5.22 -1.45
CA SER A 298 -5.71 -4.88 -1.63
C SER A 298 -6.17 -5.17 -3.06
N GLN A 299 -5.37 -4.78 -4.06
CA GLN A 299 -5.66 -5.00 -5.48
C GLN A 299 -5.63 -6.48 -5.86
N PHE A 300 -4.66 -7.22 -5.32
CA PHE A 300 -4.63 -8.68 -5.40
C PHE A 300 -5.94 -9.22 -4.83
N ASN A 301 -6.18 -9.08 -3.53
CA ASN A 301 -7.30 -9.77 -2.90
C ASN A 301 -8.67 -9.40 -3.46
N ASN A 302 -8.89 -8.12 -3.78
CA ASN A 302 -10.16 -7.61 -4.32
C ASN A 302 -10.26 -7.72 -5.86
N GLY A 303 -9.36 -8.47 -6.50
CA GLY A 303 -9.31 -8.61 -7.95
C GLY A 303 -10.67 -9.03 -8.55
N ARG A 304 -11.00 -8.47 -9.72
CA ARG A 304 -12.29 -8.76 -10.39
C ARG A 304 -12.37 -10.19 -10.93
N ASP A 305 -11.21 -10.76 -11.25
CA ASP A 305 -11.08 -12.08 -11.88
C ASP A 305 -10.97 -13.23 -10.85
N ARG A 306 -11.30 -12.94 -9.58
CA ARG A 306 -11.38 -13.93 -8.49
C ARG A 306 -12.45 -14.98 -8.81
N LEU A 307 -12.09 -16.26 -8.66
CA LEU A 307 -13.03 -17.37 -8.67
C LEU A 307 -13.89 -17.33 -7.40
N LYS A 308 -15.20 -17.46 -7.55
CA LYS A 308 -16.17 -17.31 -6.44
C LYS A 308 -17.02 -18.54 -6.18
N TYR A 309 -17.21 -19.40 -7.18
CA TYR A 309 -18.15 -20.53 -7.10
C TYR A 309 -17.51 -21.79 -7.69
N PRO A 310 -17.71 -22.95 -7.06
CA PRO A 310 -17.28 -24.21 -7.66
C PRO A 310 -18.04 -24.41 -8.96
N SER A 311 -17.36 -24.89 -9.98
CA SER A 311 -17.88 -24.90 -11.34
C SER A 311 -17.53 -26.18 -12.08
N ILE A 312 -18.44 -26.65 -12.93
CA ILE A 312 -18.25 -27.84 -13.76
C ILE A 312 -18.35 -27.45 -15.23
N LYS A 313 -17.52 -28.06 -16.06
CA LYS A 313 -17.54 -27.85 -17.50
C LYS A 313 -18.67 -28.61 -18.16
N LYS A 314 -19.55 -27.89 -18.86
CA LYS A 314 -20.59 -28.42 -19.73
C LYS A 314 -20.56 -27.67 -21.06
N ASN A 315 -20.49 -28.38 -22.18
CA ASN A 315 -20.45 -27.79 -23.53
C ASN A 315 -19.36 -26.70 -23.71
N ARG A 316 -18.18 -26.91 -23.11
CA ARG A 316 -17.03 -25.97 -23.10
C ARG A 316 -17.24 -24.69 -22.30
N GLU A 317 -18.37 -24.53 -21.61
CA GLU A 317 -18.60 -23.45 -20.66
C GLU A 317 -18.53 -23.98 -19.24
N LEU A 318 -18.02 -23.19 -18.29
CA LEU A 318 -18.12 -23.55 -16.89
C LEU A 318 -19.40 -23.00 -16.30
N ILE A 319 -20.12 -23.89 -15.65
CA ILE A 319 -21.38 -23.57 -15.01
C ILE A 319 -21.15 -23.61 -13.49
N PRO A 320 -21.32 -22.47 -12.79
CA PRO A 320 -21.34 -22.43 -11.34
C PRO A 320 -22.37 -23.41 -10.77
N THR A 321 -22.02 -24.09 -9.69
CA THR A 321 -22.82 -25.16 -9.08
C THR A 321 -22.60 -25.21 -7.57
N ASP A 322 -23.29 -26.13 -6.87
CA ASP A 322 -23.12 -26.36 -5.44
C ASP A 322 -21.97 -27.33 -5.11
N TRP A 323 -21.37 -27.15 -3.94
CA TRP A 323 -20.22 -27.95 -3.48
C TRP A 323 -20.52 -29.46 -3.41
N ASN A 324 -21.70 -29.86 -2.92
CA ASN A 324 -22.08 -31.27 -2.79
C ASN A 324 -22.13 -31.99 -4.14
N ASP A 325 -22.63 -31.31 -5.18
CA ASP A 325 -22.71 -31.86 -6.53
C ASP A 325 -21.31 -32.05 -7.13
N VAL A 326 -20.43 -31.07 -6.92
CA VAL A 326 -19.04 -31.14 -7.39
C VAL A 326 -18.28 -32.26 -6.70
N TYR A 327 -18.41 -32.41 -5.39
CA TYR A 327 -17.77 -33.50 -4.65
C TYR A 327 -18.24 -34.87 -5.13
N SER A 328 -19.56 -35.03 -5.33
CA SER A 328 -20.13 -36.28 -5.83
C SER A 328 -19.59 -36.62 -7.23
N GLN A 329 -19.48 -35.63 -8.12
CA GLN A 329 -18.92 -35.83 -9.45
C GLN A 329 -17.43 -36.14 -9.44
N ILE A 330 -16.65 -35.44 -8.60
CA ILE A 330 -15.23 -35.74 -8.40
C ILE A 330 -15.07 -37.18 -7.93
N ARG A 331 -15.83 -37.60 -6.90
CA ARG A 331 -15.80 -38.98 -6.39
C ARG A 331 -16.13 -39.99 -7.48
N ASP A 332 -17.25 -39.81 -8.16
CA ASP A 332 -17.74 -40.76 -9.16
C ASP A 332 -16.80 -40.88 -10.36
N LYS A 333 -16.06 -39.81 -10.67
CA LYS A 333 -14.99 -39.82 -11.68
C LYS A 333 -13.74 -40.50 -11.16
N LEU A 334 -13.24 -40.10 -9.99
CA LEU A 334 -12.01 -40.65 -9.40
C LEU A 334 -12.09 -42.16 -9.15
N LYS A 335 -13.25 -42.69 -8.73
CA LYS A 335 -13.47 -44.14 -8.53
C LYS A 335 -13.31 -45.00 -9.79
N LYS A 336 -13.28 -44.40 -10.99
CA LYS A 336 -13.10 -45.10 -12.27
C LYS A 336 -11.63 -45.34 -12.63
N TYR A 337 -10.70 -44.73 -11.91
CA TYR A 337 -9.28 -44.78 -12.19
C TYR A 337 -8.53 -45.51 -11.07
N ASN A 338 -7.42 -46.13 -11.43
CA ASN A 338 -6.53 -46.76 -10.46
C ASN A 338 -5.69 -45.71 -9.74
N PRO A 339 -5.22 -45.97 -8.51
CA PRO A 339 -4.38 -45.03 -7.77
C PRO A 339 -3.13 -44.56 -8.54
N GLU A 340 -2.51 -45.47 -9.30
CA GLU A 340 -1.33 -45.23 -10.15
C GLU A 340 -1.60 -44.21 -11.29
N GLU A 341 -2.87 -44.01 -11.66
CA GLU A 341 -3.29 -43.16 -12.77
C GLU A 341 -3.66 -41.74 -12.32
N ILE A 342 -3.70 -41.50 -11.01
CA ILE A 342 -4.10 -40.23 -10.40
C ILE A 342 -2.87 -39.52 -9.88
N ALA A 343 -2.70 -38.24 -10.20
CA ALA A 343 -1.65 -37.39 -9.67
C ALA A 343 -2.19 -36.15 -8.95
N LEU A 344 -1.53 -35.76 -7.85
CA LEU A 344 -1.83 -34.57 -7.07
C LEU A 344 -0.67 -33.60 -7.13
N ILE A 345 -0.95 -32.33 -7.41
CA ILE A 345 0.06 -31.29 -7.50
C ILE A 345 -0.24 -30.15 -6.54
N ALA A 346 0.64 -29.99 -5.55
CA ALA A 346 0.56 -28.97 -4.52
C ALA A 346 1.11 -27.61 -5.01
N SER A 347 0.57 -26.53 -4.46
CA SER A 347 1.12 -25.17 -4.58
C SER A 347 2.14 -24.88 -3.50
N SER A 348 3.20 -24.15 -3.84
CA SER A 348 4.20 -23.68 -2.86
C SER A 348 3.69 -22.54 -1.95
N ASN A 349 2.46 -22.08 -2.14
CA ASN A 349 1.85 -20.96 -1.42
C ASN A 349 0.69 -21.37 -0.50
N MET A 350 0.39 -22.67 -0.39
CA MET A 350 -0.62 -23.16 0.54
C MET A 350 -0.08 -23.20 1.97
N SER A 351 -0.99 -23.23 2.95
CA SER A 351 -0.62 -23.34 4.36
C SER A 351 0.03 -24.70 4.68
N ASN A 352 0.77 -24.77 5.79
CA ASN A 352 1.34 -26.03 6.27
C ASN A 352 0.24 -27.08 6.49
N GLU A 353 -0.89 -26.65 7.03
CA GLU A 353 -2.07 -27.48 7.29
C GLU A 353 -2.65 -28.05 6.00
N SER A 354 -2.81 -27.20 4.98
CA SER A 354 -3.35 -27.60 3.68
C SER A 354 -2.43 -28.56 2.95
N ALA A 355 -1.11 -28.32 3.00
CA ALA A 355 -0.10 -29.22 2.46
C ALA A 355 -0.11 -30.60 3.15
N TYR A 356 -0.24 -30.62 4.48
CA TYR A 356 -0.32 -31.86 5.24
C TYR A 356 -1.58 -32.66 4.90
N VAL A 357 -2.74 -32.00 4.87
CA VAL A 357 -4.02 -32.64 4.52
C VAL A 357 -4.00 -33.16 3.08
N LEU A 358 -3.38 -32.45 2.14
CA LEU A 358 -3.23 -32.92 0.76
C LEU A 358 -2.43 -34.22 0.67
N ASN A 359 -1.29 -34.29 1.37
CA ASN A 359 -0.49 -35.51 1.44
C ASN A 359 -1.30 -36.66 2.05
N LYS A 360 -1.97 -36.40 3.17
CA LYS A 360 -2.83 -37.39 3.85
C LYS A 360 -3.95 -37.87 2.93
N PHE A 361 -4.61 -36.98 2.21
CA PHE A 361 -5.65 -37.29 1.23
C PHE A 361 -5.12 -38.18 0.09
N GLY A 362 -3.98 -37.82 -0.50
CA GLY A 362 -3.35 -38.62 -1.55
C GLY A 362 -2.98 -40.03 -1.10
N LYS A 363 -2.39 -40.16 0.10
CA LYS A 363 -1.91 -41.45 0.62
C LYS A 363 -3.01 -42.33 1.19
N GLN A 364 -3.87 -41.79 2.04
CA GLN A 364 -4.84 -42.60 2.78
C GLN A 364 -6.13 -42.85 1.97
N ILE A 365 -6.57 -41.85 1.20
CA ILE A 365 -7.86 -41.92 0.50
C ILE A 365 -7.66 -42.37 -0.95
N LEU A 366 -6.82 -41.66 -1.71
CA LEU A 366 -6.59 -42.00 -3.12
C LEU A 366 -5.57 -43.13 -3.31
N LYS A 367 -4.75 -43.40 -2.29
CA LYS A 367 -3.66 -44.40 -2.31
C LYS A 367 -2.66 -44.20 -3.46
N THR A 368 -2.46 -42.95 -3.88
CA THR A 368 -1.55 -42.62 -4.98
C THR A 368 -0.15 -42.27 -4.47
N GLU A 369 0.87 -42.73 -5.20
CA GLU A 369 2.26 -42.34 -5.01
C GLU A 369 2.64 -41.11 -5.85
N ASN A 370 1.78 -40.67 -6.78
CA ASN A 370 2.06 -39.57 -7.71
C ASN A 370 1.73 -38.20 -7.11
N ILE A 371 2.39 -37.82 -6.01
CA ILE A 371 2.25 -36.52 -5.37
C ILE A 371 3.49 -35.68 -5.68
N SER A 372 3.28 -34.44 -6.14
CA SER A 372 4.38 -33.51 -6.45
C SER A 372 4.03 -32.06 -6.12
N ILE A 373 5.01 -31.17 -6.28
CA ILE A 373 4.88 -29.72 -6.05
C ILE A 373 5.35 -29.02 -7.33
N ILE A 374 4.47 -28.23 -7.96
CA ILE A 374 4.86 -27.38 -9.09
C ILE A 374 5.61 -26.16 -8.56
N SER A 375 6.69 -25.81 -9.26
CA SER A 375 7.64 -24.68 -9.05
C SER A 375 8.96 -25.06 -8.39
N ASN A 376 10.04 -25.19 -9.18
CA ASN A 376 11.46 -25.28 -8.75
C ASN A 376 11.68 -26.02 -7.41
N SER A 377 10.90 -27.07 -7.15
CA SER A 377 10.92 -27.85 -5.91
C SER A 377 12.20 -28.66 -5.84
N GLU A 378 12.86 -28.85 -6.98
CA GLU A 378 14.22 -29.30 -7.06
C GLU A 378 15.22 -28.44 -6.31
N SER A 379 15.05 -27.12 -6.22
CA SER A 379 16.02 -26.34 -5.44
C SER A 379 15.87 -26.56 -3.92
N VAL A 380 14.65 -26.73 -3.42
CA VAL A 380 14.38 -27.11 -2.03
C VAL A 380 14.80 -28.56 -1.78
N LYS A 381 14.48 -29.48 -2.70
CA LYS A 381 14.87 -30.90 -2.65
C LYS A 381 16.39 -31.07 -2.65
N SER A 382 17.11 -30.36 -3.52
CA SER A 382 18.58 -30.36 -3.55
C SER A 382 19.15 -29.74 -2.27
N TYR A 383 18.59 -28.63 -1.79
CA TYR A 383 19.04 -28.02 -0.54
C TYR A 383 18.96 -28.99 0.65
N TYR A 384 17.78 -29.57 0.90
CA TYR A 384 17.61 -30.51 2.00
C TYR A 384 18.27 -31.88 1.72
N GLY A 385 18.35 -32.30 0.46
CA GLY A 385 19.06 -33.52 0.07
C GLY A 385 20.56 -33.46 0.39
N VAL A 386 21.21 -32.32 0.10
CA VAL A 386 22.60 -32.09 0.49
C VAL A 386 22.72 -31.86 1.99
N SER A 387 21.82 -31.07 2.60
CA SER A 387 21.80 -30.83 4.05
C SER A 387 21.75 -32.14 4.85
N ASN A 388 20.88 -33.07 4.46
CA ASN A 388 20.74 -34.36 5.15
C ASN A 388 21.98 -35.24 5.00
N LYS A 389 22.67 -35.20 3.84
CA LYS A 389 23.93 -35.94 3.62
C LYS A 389 25.07 -35.43 4.52
N ILE A 390 25.12 -34.12 4.78
CA ILE A 390 26.20 -33.45 5.53
C ILE A 390 25.92 -33.45 7.04
N PHE A 391 24.70 -33.07 7.42
CA PHE A 391 24.31 -32.77 8.79
C PHE A 391 23.42 -33.85 9.43
N ASN A 392 23.22 -35.03 8.81
CA ASN A 392 22.43 -36.13 9.38
C ASN A 392 21.05 -35.70 9.94
N ASN A 393 20.29 -34.92 9.17
CA ASN A 393 18.99 -34.33 9.52
C ASN A 393 19.01 -33.20 10.57
N TYR A 394 20.16 -32.73 11.02
CA TYR A 394 20.28 -31.46 11.72
C TYR A 394 20.26 -30.29 10.72
N LEU A 395 19.78 -29.12 11.16
CA LEU A 395 19.68 -27.93 10.31
C LEU A 395 20.56 -26.81 10.87
N PRO A 396 21.29 -26.08 10.00
CA PRO A 396 21.96 -24.86 10.41
C PRO A 396 20.98 -23.84 10.98
N LEU A 397 21.37 -23.14 12.05
CA LEU A 397 20.61 -22.03 12.58
C LEU A 397 20.55 -20.88 11.57
N ARG A 398 19.39 -20.23 11.49
CA ARG A 398 19.11 -19.11 10.59
C ARG A 398 18.39 -18.01 11.36
N SER A 399 18.90 -16.79 11.26
CA SER A 399 18.34 -15.63 11.96
C SER A 399 18.49 -14.39 11.07
N PHE A 400 17.39 -13.69 10.85
CA PHE A 400 17.41 -12.39 10.16
C PHE A 400 18.07 -11.32 11.00
N TYR A 401 18.02 -11.45 12.33
CA TYR A 401 18.67 -10.51 13.24
C TYR A 401 20.20 -10.57 13.11
N ASP A 402 20.75 -11.76 12.82
CA ASP A 402 22.19 -11.95 12.66
C ASP A 402 22.72 -11.22 11.41
N ILE A 403 21.85 -10.96 10.42
CA ILE A 403 22.16 -10.12 9.25
C ILE A 403 22.52 -8.70 9.69
N GLU A 404 21.76 -8.11 10.63
CA GLU A 404 21.99 -6.75 11.14
C GLU A 404 23.37 -6.60 11.80
N GLN A 405 23.84 -7.68 12.43
CA GLN A 405 25.06 -7.70 13.22
C GLN A 405 26.26 -8.34 12.50
N ALA A 406 26.08 -8.73 11.24
CA ALA A 406 27.11 -9.44 10.49
C ALA A 406 28.32 -8.53 10.24
N ASN A 407 29.52 -9.11 10.30
CA ASN A 407 30.75 -8.45 9.84
C ASN A 407 31.04 -8.76 8.37
N LEU A 408 30.50 -9.87 7.85
CA LEU A 408 30.63 -10.31 6.47
C LEU A 408 29.28 -10.76 5.91
N ILE A 409 28.89 -10.24 4.75
CA ILE A 409 27.68 -10.66 4.03
C ILE A 409 28.06 -11.04 2.60
N LEU A 410 27.82 -12.30 2.23
CA LEU A 410 27.98 -12.81 0.87
C LEU A 410 26.60 -12.94 0.21
N LEU A 411 26.39 -12.19 -0.86
CA LEU A 411 25.18 -12.25 -1.69
C LEU A 411 25.46 -13.14 -2.89
N ILE A 412 24.89 -14.35 -2.93
CA ILE A 412 25.13 -15.31 -4.00
C ILE A 412 23.94 -15.37 -4.93
N ASN A 413 24.16 -14.96 -6.18
CA ASN A 413 23.17 -14.96 -7.27
C ASN A 413 21.86 -14.22 -6.93
N THR A 414 21.89 -13.31 -5.96
CA THR A 414 20.70 -12.63 -5.43
C THR A 414 20.73 -11.14 -5.70
N ASN A 415 19.55 -10.58 -5.95
CA ASN A 415 19.30 -9.15 -5.88
C ASN A 415 18.28 -8.91 -4.78
N ILE A 416 18.81 -8.84 -3.58
CA ILE A 416 18.03 -8.79 -2.34
C ILE A 416 17.08 -7.58 -2.30
N GLN A 417 17.42 -6.48 -2.98
CA GLN A 417 16.62 -5.25 -3.02
C GLN A 417 15.26 -5.46 -3.68
N ILE A 418 15.18 -6.32 -4.69
CA ILE A 418 13.92 -6.64 -5.40
C ILE A 418 13.28 -7.88 -4.79
N SER A 419 14.10 -8.90 -4.53
CA SER A 419 13.63 -10.23 -4.14
C SER A 419 13.11 -10.27 -2.72
N HIS A 420 13.86 -9.71 -1.77
CA HIS A 420 13.53 -9.72 -0.35
C HIS A 420 13.83 -8.33 0.24
N PRO A 421 13.08 -7.28 -0.16
CA PRO A 421 13.44 -5.88 0.11
C PRO A 421 13.54 -5.52 1.59
N ILE A 422 12.91 -6.31 2.48
CA ILE A 422 13.01 -6.14 3.93
C ILE A 422 14.37 -6.61 4.45
N LEU A 423 14.90 -7.72 3.93
CA LEU A 423 16.25 -8.20 4.29
C LEU A 423 17.34 -7.20 3.86
N PHE A 424 17.10 -6.42 2.79
CA PHE A 424 18.01 -5.34 2.40
C PHE A 424 18.15 -4.26 3.49
N ASN A 425 17.11 -3.98 4.27
CA ASN A 425 17.21 -3.01 5.37
C ASN A 425 18.21 -3.48 6.43
N TYR A 426 18.24 -4.79 6.74
CA TYR A 426 19.21 -5.38 7.66
C TYR A 426 20.64 -5.24 7.13
N ILE A 427 20.83 -5.47 5.83
CA ILE A 427 22.13 -5.31 5.16
C ILE A 427 22.62 -3.85 5.21
N VAL A 428 21.73 -2.87 4.97
CA VAL A 428 22.07 -1.44 5.06
C VAL A 428 22.52 -1.08 6.49
N LYS A 429 21.84 -1.59 7.51
CA LYS A 429 22.24 -1.39 8.92
C LYS A 429 23.60 -2.04 9.21
N ALA A 430 23.82 -3.28 8.77
CA ALA A 430 25.11 -3.96 8.91
C ALA A 430 26.25 -3.17 8.24
N LYS A 431 26.03 -2.64 7.04
CA LYS A 431 27.00 -1.82 6.31
C LYS A 431 27.42 -0.59 7.11
N LYS A 432 26.47 0.09 7.76
CA LYS A 432 26.74 1.24 8.62
C LYS A 432 27.56 0.85 9.85
N SER A 433 27.33 -0.33 10.39
CA SER A 433 28.12 -0.93 11.48
C SER A 433 29.51 -1.43 11.04
N GLY A 434 29.89 -1.24 9.77
CA GLY A 434 31.22 -1.59 9.24
C GLY A 434 31.30 -2.93 8.52
N ALA A 435 30.17 -3.62 8.29
CA ALA A 435 30.15 -4.91 7.59
C ALA A 435 30.72 -4.83 6.17
N LYS A 436 31.40 -5.90 5.74
CA LYS A 436 31.82 -6.12 4.36
C LYS A 436 30.75 -6.86 3.58
N ILE A 437 30.31 -6.29 2.46
CA ILE A 437 29.25 -6.86 1.62
C ILE A 437 29.84 -7.20 0.25
N ILE A 438 29.76 -8.47 -0.13
CA ILE A 438 30.33 -8.99 -1.37
C ILE A 438 29.23 -9.67 -2.17
N SER A 439 29.09 -9.31 -3.44
CA SER A 439 28.16 -9.95 -4.37
C SER A 439 28.92 -10.89 -5.30
N LEU A 440 28.51 -12.17 -5.30
CA LEU A 440 29.01 -13.22 -6.18
C LEU A 440 27.87 -13.62 -7.13
N ASN A 441 27.88 -13.02 -8.31
CA ASN A 441 26.84 -13.20 -9.32
C ASN A 441 27.17 -14.33 -10.28
N ILE A 442 26.14 -15.01 -10.79
CA ILE A 442 26.28 -16.11 -11.75
C ILE A 442 25.71 -15.65 -13.10
N ASN A 443 26.48 -15.77 -14.19
CA ASN A 443 26.09 -15.44 -15.56
C ASN A 443 25.72 -13.95 -15.79
N ASN A 444 26.62 -13.02 -15.44
CA ASN A 444 26.53 -11.59 -15.77
C ASN A 444 25.26 -10.85 -15.29
N ILE A 445 24.80 -11.20 -14.09
CA ILE A 445 23.73 -10.45 -13.42
C ILE A 445 24.34 -9.16 -12.86
N GLN A 446 23.84 -8.01 -13.31
CA GLN A 446 24.19 -6.74 -12.69
C GLN A 446 23.26 -6.43 -11.53
N SER A 447 23.84 -6.13 -10.38
CA SER A 447 23.11 -5.56 -9.25
C SER A 447 22.54 -4.18 -9.63
N PRO A 448 21.36 -3.79 -9.09
CA PRO A 448 20.83 -2.44 -9.27
C PRO A 448 21.85 -1.40 -8.81
N LYS A 449 21.87 -0.22 -9.46
CA LYS A 449 22.79 0.88 -9.12
C LYS A 449 22.88 1.15 -7.61
N ILE A 450 21.73 1.11 -6.92
CA ILE A 450 21.65 1.33 -5.48
C ILE A 450 22.35 0.23 -4.69
N THR A 451 22.09 -1.05 -5.02
CA THR A 451 22.81 -2.16 -4.38
C THR A 451 24.32 -2.01 -4.59
N LYS A 452 24.77 -1.63 -5.79
CA LYS A 452 26.21 -1.42 -6.07
C LYS A 452 26.88 -0.42 -5.14
N HIS A 453 26.16 0.63 -4.69
CA HIS A 453 26.74 1.63 -3.78
C HIS A 453 27.06 1.09 -2.38
N ILE A 454 26.45 -0.02 -1.95
CA ILE A 454 26.72 -0.62 -0.64
C ILE A 454 27.68 -1.81 -0.72
N LEU A 455 27.93 -2.35 -1.91
CA LEU A 455 28.86 -3.46 -2.13
C LEU A 455 30.31 -2.99 -1.99
N ASP A 456 31.12 -3.74 -1.27
CA ASP A 456 32.58 -3.59 -1.30
C ASP A 456 33.16 -4.24 -2.58
N TYR A 457 32.56 -5.35 -3.04
CA TYR A 457 32.95 -6.07 -4.26
C TYR A 457 31.71 -6.63 -4.97
N GLU A 458 31.75 -6.64 -6.31
CA GLU A 458 30.75 -7.29 -7.18
C GLU A 458 31.52 -8.08 -8.25
N ILE A 459 31.48 -9.41 -8.18
CA ILE A 459 32.14 -10.28 -9.14
C ILE A 459 31.11 -11.13 -9.87
N ASN A 460 31.27 -11.23 -11.19
CA ASN A 460 30.47 -12.10 -12.03
C ASN A 460 31.29 -13.34 -12.36
N PHE A 461 30.71 -14.50 -12.08
CA PHE A 461 31.27 -15.80 -12.39
C PHE A 461 30.34 -16.52 -13.37
N SER A 462 30.90 -17.37 -14.22
CA SER A 462 30.19 -18.51 -14.77
C SER A 462 29.87 -19.53 -13.67
N ARG A 463 29.03 -20.51 -13.99
CA ARG A 463 28.72 -21.62 -13.08
C ARG A 463 29.96 -22.40 -12.65
N GLU A 464 30.92 -22.61 -13.55
CA GLU A 464 32.13 -23.35 -13.22
C GLU A 464 33.06 -22.53 -12.33
N GLU A 465 33.25 -21.25 -12.65
CA GLU A 465 34.14 -20.37 -11.89
C GLU A 465 33.68 -20.16 -10.45
N ILE A 466 32.36 -20.01 -10.19
CA ILE A 466 31.89 -19.83 -8.81
C ILE A 466 32.13 -21.08 -7.95
N LEU A 467 32.00 -22.28 -8.52
CA LEU A 467 32.32 -23.52 -7.81
C LEU A 467 33.82 -23.61 -7.53
N GLN A 468 34.65 -23.32 -8.54
CA GLN A 468 36.10 -23.29 -8.37
C GLN A 468 36.52 -22.27 -7.30
N PHE A 469 35.91 -21.09 -7.30
CA PHE A 469 36.14 -20.04 -6.31
C PHE A 469 35.82 -20.52 -4.89
N LEU A 470 34.65 -21.11 -4.67
CA LEU A 470 34.26 -21.59 -3.33
C LEU A 470 35.12 -22.77 -2.82
N ILE A 471 35.55 -23.66 -3.73
CA ILE A 471 36.47 -24.76 -3.41
C ILE A 471 37.85 -24.20 -3.02
N GLU A 472 38.39 -23.27 -3.80
CA GLU A 472 39.68 -22.63 -3.53
C GLU A 472 39.64 -21.79 -2.24
N LEU A 473 38.53 -21.09 -1.97
CA LEU A 473 38.32 -20.37 -0.71
C LEU A 473 38.40 -21.32 0.48
N SER A 474 37.76 -22.49 0.37
CA SER A 474 37.78 -23.53 1.41
C SER A 474 39.20 -24.09 1.61
N LYS A 475 39.94 -24.31 0.52
CA LYS A 475 41.34 -24.78 0.53
C LYS A 475 42.25 -23.82 1.27
N ARG A 476 42.21 -22.53 0.91
CA ARG A 476 43.06 -21.50 1.53
C ARG A 476 42.70 -21.26 2.99
N TYR A 477 41.41 -21.30 3.32
CA TYR A 477 40.96 -21.21 4.70
C TYR A 477 41.52 -22.36 5.56
N LEU A 478 41.44 -23.60 5.06
CA LEU A 478 42.02 -24.80 5.69
C LEU A 478 43.53 -24.68 5.94
N GLN A 479 44.28 -24.09 5.01
CA GLN A 479 45.72 -23.87 5.17
C GLN A 479 46.07 -22.94 6.34
N ILE A 480 45.18 -21.99 6.68
CA ILE A 480 45.39 -21.01 7.75
C ILE A 480 44.97 -21.56 9.11
N ILE A 481 43.83 -22.23 9.20
CA ILE A 481 43.36 -22.78 10.49
C ILE A 481 44.10 -24.05 10.91
N GLY A 482 44.86 -24.67 10.00
CA GLY A 482 45.53 -25.96 10.20
C GLY A 482 44.57 -27.14 10.07
N GLN A 483 45.09 -28.38 10.05
CA GLN A 483 44.24 -29.57 10.02
C GLN A 483 43.42 -29.63 11.32
N THR A 484 42.14 -29.27 11.24
CA THR A 484 41.19 -29.49 12.31
C THR A 484 41.01 -30.99 12.49
N LYS A 485 41.15 -31.50 13.73
CA LYS A 485 40.71 -32.86 14.08
C LYS A 485 39.19 -32.88 14.05
N SER A 486 38.59 -32.92 12.85
CA SER A 486 37.14 -33.06 12.74
C SER A 486 36.78 -34.52 13.04
N GLY A 487 35.80 -34.76 13.92
CA GLY A 487 35.18 -36.08 14.13
C GLY A 487 34.33 -36.52 12.93
N SER A 488 34.74 -36.19 11.71
CA SER A 488 34.05 -36.43 10.46
C SER A 488 34.46 -37.77 9.85
N SER A 489 33.46 -38.53 9.40
CA SER A 489 33.69 -39.87 8.83
C SER A 489 34.40 -39.88 7.46
N ASN A 490 34.47 -38.76 6.74
CA ASN A 490 35.05 -38.68 5.39
C ASN A 490 36.04 -37.52 5.20
N TYR A 491 36.64 -37.03 6.29
CA TYR A 491 37.52 -35.87 6.25
C TYR A 491 38.79 -36.09 5.42
N GLU A 492 39.43 -37.26 5.51
CA GLU A 492 40.65 -37.57 4.74
C GLU A 492 40.39 -37.57 3.22
N GLU A 493 39.23 -38.10 2.80
CA GLU A 493 38.81 -38.10 1.40
C GLU A 493 38.61 -36.66 0.89
N PHE A 494 37.96 -35.82 1.69
CA PHE A 494 37.78 -34.41 1.40
C PHE A 494 39.10 -33.64 1.34
N LEU A 495 40.03 -33.89 2.27
CA LEU A 495 41.37 -33.29 2.25
C LEU A 495 42.14 -33.68 0.99
N ASN A 496 42.09 -34.95 0.58
CA ASN A 496 42.70 -35.41 -0.66
C ASN A 496 42.10 -34.71 -1.89
N PHE A 497 40.79 -34.53 -1.94
CA PHE A 497 40.12 -33.77 -3.00
C PHE A 497 40.60 -32.30 -3.03
N ILE A 498 40.53 -31.61 -1.90
CA ILE A 498 40.89 -30.18 -1.76
C ILE A 498 42.37 -29.94 -2.10
N ASN A 499 43.28 -30.80 -1.64
CA ASN A 499 44.71 -30.65 -1.88
C ASN A 499 45.06 -30.84 -3.37
N ASN A 500 44.39 -31.79 -4.03
CA ASN A 500 44.59 -32.07 -5.46
C ASN A 500 43.86 -31.08 -6.39
N PHE A 501 42.89 -30.34 -5.88
CA PHE A 501 42.18 -29.32 -6.65
C PHE A 501 43.14 -28.20 -7.09
N LYS A 502 43.09 -27.85 -8.38
CA LYS A 502 43.86 -26.76 -8.98
C LYS A 502 42.90 -25.66 -9.43
N TYR A 503 43.04 -24.48 -8.86
CA TYR A 503 42.35 -23.27 -9.31
C TYR A 503 42.99 -22.76 -10.61
N ILE A 504 42.18 -22.44 -11.62
CA ILE A 504 42.66 -22.14 -13.00
C ILE A 504 42.54 -20.64 -13.34
N ASP A 505 41.99 -19.81 -12.44
CA ASP A 505 41.79 -18.38 -12.70
C ASP A 505 42.93 -17.51 -12.14
N ASN A 506 43.42 -16.59 -12.97
CA ASN A 506 44.55 -15.70 -12.71
C ASN A 506 44.10 -14.23 -12.50
N ASN A 507 42.81 -13.98 -12.30
CA ASN A 507 42.30 -12.63 -12.08
C ASN A 507 42.82 -12.07 -10.73
N GLU A 508 43.64 -11.01 -10.80
CA GLU A 508 44.21 -10.33 -9.62
C GLU A 508 43.15 -9.82 -8.64
N GLU A 509 41.98 -9.40 -9.12
CA GLU A 509 40.88 -8.91 -8.28
C GLU A 509 40.28 -10.04 -7.43
N VAL A 510 40.14 -11.22 -8.03
CA VAL A 510 39.65 -12.43 -7.35
C VAL A 510 40.66 -12.93 -6.31
N ILE A 511 41.95 -12.87 -6.63
CA ILE A 511 43.03 -13.24 -5.70
C ILE A 511 42.99 -12.34 -4.45
N LYS A 512 42.90 -11.01 -4.61
CA LYS A 512 42.77 -10.07 -3.49
C LYS A 512 41.50 -10.31 -2.67
N LEU A 513 40.42 -10.75 -3.32
CA LEU A 513 39.17 -11.06 -2.64
C LEU A 513 39.31 -12.28 -1.73
N PHE A 514 40.02 -13.34 -2.15
CA PHE A 514 40.27 -14.50 -1.29
C PHE A 514 40.92 -14.09 0.03
N ASP A 515 42.04 -13.37 -0.05
CA ASP A 515 42.82 -12.99 1.14
C ASP A 515 41.97 -12.19 2.12
N LYS A 516 41.15 -11.27 1.60
CA LYS A 516 40.26 -10.42 2.40
C LYS A 516 39.11 -11.19 3.03
N ILE A 517 38.45 -12.10 2.29
CA ILE A 517 37.39 -12.94 2.86
C ILE A 517 37.96 -13.82 3.96
N ILE A 518 39.12 -14.43 3.74
CA ILE A 518 39.75 -15.34 4.70
C ILE A 518 40.19 -14.61 5.96
N GLU A 519 40.81 -13.43 5.83
CA GLU A 519 41.16 -12.56 6.95
C GLU A 519 39.95 -12.28 7.84
N ILE A 520 38.81 -11.95 7.22
CA ILE A 520 37.57 -11.69 7.95
C ILE A 520 37.08 -12.98 8.63
N ILE A 521 36.90 -14.08 7.87
CA ILE A 521 36.37 -15.35 8.39
C ILE A 521 37.21 -15.88 9.57
N THR A 522 38.53 -15.73 9.51
CA THR A 522 39.44 -16.18 10.58
C THR A 522 39.12 -15.49 11.91
N ASN A 523 38.80 -14.19 11.87
CA ASN A 523 38.50 -13.36 13.02
C ASN A 523 36.99 -13.25 13.36
N LEU A 524 36.11 -13.91 12.61
CA LEU A 524 34.66 -13.87 12.89
C LEU A 524 34.32 -14.57 14.21
N GLU A 525 33.40 -13.96 14.95
CA GLU A 525 32.64 -14.66 15.99
C GLU A 525 31.55 -15.55 15.37
N LYS A 526 30.94 -16.43 16.18
CA LYS A 526 29.84 -17.30 15.72
C LYS A 526 28.67 -16.50 15.15
N ASN A 527 28.11 -16.97 14.03
CA ASN A 527 26.99 -16.38 13.28
C ASN A 527 27.20 -14.91 12.83
N LYS A 528 28.45 -14.46 12.67
CA LYS A 528 28.76 -13.09 12.19
C LYS A 528 29.09 -13.02 10.70
N GLY A 529 29.23 -14.17 10.03
CA GLY A 529 29.27 -14.26 8.57
C GLY A 529 27.93 -14.74 8.03
N ILE A 530 27.34 -14.07 7.06
CA ILE A 530 26.04 -14.44 6.50
C ILE A 530 26.17 -14.67 5.00
N ILE A 531 25.60 -15.78 4.52
CA ILE A 531 25.43 -16.07 3.10
C ILE A 531 23.94 -16.03 2.79
N LEU A 532 23.55 -15.16 1.85
CA LEU A 532 22.20 -15.10 1.30
C LEU A 532 22.22 -15.71 -0.11
N LEU A 533 21.52 -16.84 -0.28
CA LEU A 533 21.57 -17.65 -1.49
C LEU A 533 20.21 -17.66 -2.20
N ASP A 534 20.16 -17.12 -3.42
CA ASP A 534 18.98 -17.22 -4.29
C ASP A 534 18.96 -18.56 -5.04
N LEU A 535 17.91 -19.34 -4.79
CA LEU A 535 17.69 -20.70 -5.31
C LEU A 535 16.54 -20.78 -6.32
N GLU A 536 16.05 -19.66 -6.83
CA GLU A 536 14.88 -19.64 -7.72
C GLU A 536 15.20 -19.71 -9.21
N LYS A 537 16.42 -19.40 -9.63
CA LYS A 537 16.79 -19.55 -11.05
C LYS A 537 16.88 -21.02 -11.43
N LYS A 538 16.35 -21.38 -12.61
CA LYS A 538 16.53 -22.71 -13.17
C LYS A 538 18.02 -22.94 -13.39
N HIS A 539 18.53 -23.89 -12.64
CA HIS A 539 19.88 -24.41 -12.72
C HIS A 539 19.76 -25.92 -12.75
N SER A 540 20.69 -26.60 -13.43
CA SER A 540 20.74 -28.07 -13.38
C SER A 540 20.89 -28.54 -11.94
N ASN A 541 20.21 -29.64 -11.57
CA ASN A 541 20.28 -30.19 -10.20
C ASN A 541 21.73 -30.45 -9.75
N ASN A 542 22.57 -30.99 -10.63
CA ASN A 542 23.98 -31.26 -10.34
C ASN A 542 24.74 -29.98 -9.94
N PHE A 543 24.49 -28.87 -10.64
CA PHE A 543 25.08 -27.57 -10.29
C PHE A 543 24.62 -27.09 -8.91
N LEU A 544 23.31 -27.15 -8.64
CA LEU A 544 22.75 -26.72 -7.36
C LEU A 544 23.28 -27.55 -6.20
N GLU A 545 23.36 -28.88 -6.35
CA GLU A 545 23.91 -29.75 -5.33
C GLU A 545 25.38 -29.43 -5.05
N ASN A 546 26.19 -29.21 -6.09
CA ASN A 546 27.58 -28.81 -5.95
C ASN A 546 27.74 -27.44 -5.28
N LEU A 547 26.93 -26.46 -5.65
CA LEU A 547 26.96 -25.11 -5.10
C LEU A 547 26.61 -25.13 -3.61
N ILE A 548 25.49 -25.77 -3.26
CA ILE A 548 25.01 -25.89 -1.89
C ILE A 548 26.01 -26.68 -1.04
N GLY A 549 26.52 -27.80 -1.57
CA GLY A 549 27.50 -28.64 -0.87
C GLY A 549 28.81 -27.91 -0.57
N THR A 550 29.32 -27.12 -1.53
CA THR A 550 30.55 -26.34 -1.31
C THR A 550 30.33 -25.22 -0.28
N LEU A 551 29.15 -24.58 -0.26
CA LEU A 551 28.80 -23.60 0.77
C LEU A 551 28.65 -24.23 2.16
N PHE A 552 28.07 -25.44 2.23
CA PHE A 552 27.99 -26.17 3.49
C PHE A 552 29.36 -26.66 3.97
N ASN A 553 30.29 -27.01 3.08
CA ASN A 553 31.68 -27.27 3.49
C ASN A 553 32.28 -26.05 4.17
N LEU A 554 32.13 -24.85 3.58
CA LEU A 554 32.62 -23.60 4.18
C LEU A 554 31.98 -23.35 5.56
N LEU A 555 30.67 -23.61 5.68
CA LEU A 555 29.94 -23.52 6.94
C LEU A 555 30.55 -24.46 8.01
N THR A 556 30.74 -25.74 7.68
CA THR A 556 31.33 -26.75 8.56
C THR A 556 32.77 -26.40 8.93
N LEU A 557 33.61 -25.99 7.97
CA LEU A 557 34.99 -25.58 8.19
C LEU A 557 35.09 -24.37 9.12
N SER A 558 34.14 -23.45 9.02
CA SER A 558 34.11 -22.22 9.83
C SER A 558 33.55 -22.43 11.25
N GLU A 559 33.20 -23.65 11.65
CA GLU A 559 32.67 -23.98 12.98
C GLU A 559 31.47 -23.10 13.44
N ASN A 560 30.51 -22.83 12.54
CA ASN A 560 29.36 -21.92 12.75
C ASN A 560 29.73 -20.42 12.82
N LYS A 561 30.89 -19.98 12.36
CA LYS A 561 31.14 -18.54 12.16
C LYS A 561 30.27 -17.95 11.06
N ILE A 562 29.93 -18.78 10.08
CA ILE A 562 29.08 -18.42 8.96
C ILE A 562 27.68 -19.02 9.14
N SER A 563 26.64 -18.42 8.55
CA SER A 563 25.29 -18.99 8.45
C SER A 563 24.77 -18.83 7.01
N LEU A 564 23.99 -19.80 6.53
CA LEU A 564 23.44 -19.82 5.17
C LEU A 564 21.91 -19.70 5.21
N ILE A 565 21.36 -18.65 4.61
CA ILE A 565 19.92 -18.40 4.50
C ILE A 565 19.48 -18.55 3.04
N PRO A 566 18.66 -19.56 2.70
CA PRO A 566 18.12 -19.72 1.36
C PRO A 566 16.94 -18.75 1.11
N LEU A 567 16.87 -18.23 -0.10
CA LEU A 567 15.87 -17.25 -0.53
C LEU A 567 14.94 -17.86 -1.60
N PHE A 568 13.62 -17.80 -1.36
CA PHE A 568 12.59 -18.39 -2.22
C PHE A 568 11.45 -17.39 -2.50
N TYR A 569 10.93 -17.36 -3.74
CA TYR A 569 9.89 -16.40 -4.17
C TYR A 569 8.45 -16.81 -3.85
N SER A 570 8.24 -17.87 -3.09
CA SER A 570 6.91 -18.32 -2.61
C SER A 570 6.81 -18.23 -1.10
N GLY A 571 5.62 -17.91 -0.59
CA GLY A 571 5.39 -17.62 0.83
C GLY A 571 5.71 -18.77 1.78
N ASN A 572 5.48 -20.02 1.36
CA ASN A 572 5.58 -21.19 2.23
C ASN A 572 6.29 -22.39 1.59
N LYS A 573 7.23 -22.13 0.68
CA LYS A 573 7.84 -23.20 -0.14
C LYS A 573 8.46 -24.32 0.67
N GLU A 574 9.25 -23.98 1.68
CA GLU A 574 9.88 -24.95 2.58
C GLU A 574 8.84 -25.69 3.42
N GLY A 575 7.85 -25.00 3.98
CA GLY A 575 6.79 -25.60 4.79
C GLY A 575 5.93 -26.59 4.01
N VAL A 576 5.56 -26.25 2.77
CA VAL A 576 4.83 -27.17 1.86
C VAL A 576 5.69 -28.38 1.54
N PHE A 577 6.96 -28.19 1.16
CA PHE A 577 7.87 -29.29 0.86
C PHE A 577 7.94 -30.29 2.02
N GLN A 578 8.17 -29.83 3.25
CA GLN A 578 8.32 -30.69 4.42
C GLN A 578 7.04 -31.46 4.80
N ASN A 579 5.86 -30.91 4.51
CA ASN A 579 4.59 -31.60 4.77
C ASN A 579 4.22 -32.60 3.66
N ILE A 580 4.54 -32.26 2.41
CA ILE A 580 4.26 -33.11 1.24
C ILE A 580 5.26 -34.26 1.13
N SER A 581 6.54 -34.06 1.47
CA SER A 581 7.55 -35.12 1.52
C SER A 581 7.47 -36.00 2.77
N TYR A 582 6.57 -35.68 3.71
CA TYR A 582 6.43 -36.45 4.94
C TYR A 582 5.98 -37.89 4.63
N ASN A 583 6.79 -38.86 5.04
CA ASN A 583 6.62 -40.30 4.77
C ASN A 583 6.34 -40.62 3.29
N THR A 584 6.82 -39.77 2.36
CA THR A 584 6.48 -39.85 0.94
C THR A 584 7.72 -39.58 0.10
N THR A 585 7.98 -40.46 -0.87
CA THR A 585 8.98 -40.18 -1.91
C THR A 585 8.34 -39.36 -3.02
N LEU A 586 8.75 -38.09 -3.14
CA LEU A 586 8.20 -37.19 -4.15
C LEU A 586 8.76 -37.49 -5.54
N LYS A 587 7.86 -37.81 -6.48
CA LYS A 587 8.15 -37.76 -7.91
C LYS A 587 8.45 -36.32 -8.32
N SER A 588 9.49 -36.15 -9.13
CA SER A 588 9.80 -34.87 -9.74
C SER A 588 8.67 -34.44 -10.68
N ILE A 589 8.56 -33.14 -10.93
CA ILE A 589 7.55 -32.65 -11.86
C ILE A 589 7.81 -33.14 -13.29
N GLU A 590 9.08 -33.33 -13.67
CA GLU A 590 9.45 -33.85 -14.99
C GLU A 590 9.09 -35.33 -15.14
N GLU A 591 9.19 -36.13 -14.07
CA GLU A 591 8.68 -37.51 -14.05
C GLU A 591 7.15 -37.53 -14.21
N ILE A 592 6.42 -36.67 -13.50
CA ILE A 592 4.97 -36.55 -13.66
C ILE A 592 4.61 -36.15 -15.09
N LYS A 593 5.28 -35.14 -15.65
CA LYS A 593 5.06 -34.71 -17.05
C LYS A 593 5.33 -35.85 -18.02
N LYS A 594 6.40 -36.62 -17.82
CA LYS A 594 6.70 -37.79 -18.63
C LYS A 594 5.60 -38.85 -18.51
N ASP A 595 5.16 -39.16 -17.29
CA ASP A 595 4.10 -40.14 -17.03
C ASP A 595 2.74 -39.68 -17.60
N ILE A 596 2.47 -38.38 -17.70
CA ILE A 596 1.30 -37.83 -18.42
C ILE A 596 1.43 -38.09 -19.94
N LYS A 597 2.58 -37.76 -20.53
CA LYS A 597 2.84 -38.01 -21.98
C LYS A 597 2.80 -39.50 -22.33
N ASP A 598 3.31 -40.34 -21.43
CA ASP A 598 3.28 -41.80 -21.54
C ASP A 598 1.87 -42.38 -21.23
N LYS A 599 0.86 -41.53 -20.97
CA LYS A 599 -0.54 -41.89 -20.64
C LYS A 599 -0.70 -42.79 -19.41
N LYS A 600 0.29 -42.79 -18.51
CA LYS A 600 0.19 -43.48 -17.22
C LYS A 600 -0.65 -42.67 -16.26
N ILE A 601 -0.50 -41.34 -16.26
CA ILE A 601 -1.34 -40.42 -15.48
C ILE A 601 -2.48 -39.94 -16.36
N LYS A 602 -3.72 -40.25 -15.96
CA LYS A 602 -4.95 -39.89 -16.67
C LYS A 602 -5.76 -38.84 -15.92
N VAL A 603 -5.60 -38.77 -14.60
CA VAL A 603 -6.28 -37.81 -13.75
C VAL A 603 -5.27 -36.90 -13.07
N LEU A 604 -5.54 -35.61 -13.11
CA LEU A 604 -4.71 -34.61 -12.45
C LEU A 604 -5.56 -33.73 -11.55
N TYR A 605 -5.21 -33.70 -10.26
CA TYR A 605 -5.67 -32.68 -9.32
C TYR A 605 -4.57 -31.63 -9.18
N LEU A 606 -4.83 -30.46 -9.74
CA LEU A 606 -3.89 -29.37 -9.86
C LEU A 606 -4.29 -28.22 -8.92
N MET A 607 -3.51 -27.97 -7.87
CA MET A 607 -3.69 -26.84 -6.93
C MET A 607 -2.75 -25.67 -7.22
N GLU A 608 -2.05 -25.74 -8.35
CA GLU A 608 -1.00 -24.83 -8.83
C GLU A 608 -1.16 -24.66 -10.37
N ARG A 609 -0.24 -24.01 -11.10
CA ARG A 609 -0.38 -23.81 -12.56
C ARG A 609 0.75 -24.44 -13.35
N PHE A 610 0.42 -25.16 -14.43
CA PHE A 610 1.42 -25.50 -15.44
C PHE A 610 1.63 -24.31 -16.38
N GLU A 611 2.91 -23.97 -16.63
CA GLU A 611 3.28 -22.98 -17.66
C GLU A 611 3.09 -23.57 -19.07
N ASP A 612 3.44 -24.84 -19.25
CA ASP A 612 3.19 -25.59 -20.48
C ASP A 612 1.80 -26.24 -20.41
N THR A 613 0.80 -25.55 -20.96
CA THR A 613 -0.61 -26.02 -20.95
C THR A 613 -0.91 -27.10 -22.00
N GLU A 614 0.01 -27.35 -22.94
CA GLU A 614 -0.19 -28.38 -23.97
C GLU A 614 -0.25 -29.78 -23.36
N ILE A 615 0.54 -30.02 -22.32
CA ILE A 615 0.57 -31.31 -21.62
C ILE A 615 -0.77 -31.68 -20.97
N LEU A 616 -1.61 -30.69 -20.68
CA LEU A 616 -2.93 -30.92 -20.11
C LEU A 616 -3.92 -31.50 -21.12
N LYS A 617 -3.61 -31.54 -22.42
CA LYS A 617 -4.45 -32.17 -23.44
C LYS A 617 -4.49 -33.70 -23.32
N ASP A 618 -3.45 -34.30 -22.73
CA ASP A 618 -3.32 -35.75 -22.56
C ASP A 618 -4.01 -36.25 -21.27
N ILE A 619 -4.51 -35.33 -20.44
CA ILE A 619 -5.26 -35.65 -19.21
C ILE A 619 -6.74 -35.90 -19.56
N GLU A 620 -7.29 -37.01 -19.08
CA GLU A 620 -8.69 -37.40 -19.29
C GLU A 620 -9.65 -36.73 -18.30
N PHE A 621 -9.15 -36.35 -17.12
CA PHE A 621 -9.92 -35.62 -16.11
C PHE A 621 -9.04 -34.66 -15.30
N LEU A 622 -9.32 -33.36 -15.39
CA LEU A 622 -8.56 -32.30 -14.72
C LEU A 622 -9.42 -31.56 -13.69
N ILE A 623 -8.99 -31.62 -12.43
CA ILE A 623 -9.53 -30.80 -11.34
C ILE A 623 -8.55 -29.65 -11.10
N LEU A 624 -9.02 -28.41 -11.23
CA LEU A 624 -8.23 -27.21 -10.96
C LEU A 624 -8.74 -26.52 -9.69
N GLN A 625 -7.88 -26.38 -8.69
CA GLN A 625 -8.17 -25.62 -7.47
C GLN A 625 -7.30 -24.37 -7.41
N ASP A 626 -7.93 -23.21 -7.58
CA ASP A 626 -7.22 -21.94 -7.79
C ASP A 626 -8.04 -20.76 -7.25
N ILE A 627 -7.40 -19.60 -7.18
CA ILE A 627 -7.94 -18.34 -6.67
C ILE A 627 -8.42 -17.45 -7.83
N TYR A 628 -7.75 -17.53 -8.99
CA TYR A 628 -8.07 -16.74 -10.18
C TYR A 628 -8.21 -17.62 -11.42
N LEU A 629 -8.86 -17.06 -12.44
CA LEU A 629 -8.82 -17.59 -13.80
C LEU A 629 -7.36 -17.65 -14.31
N SER A 630 -7.05 -18.68 -15.11
CA SER A 630 -5.73 -18.92 -15.69
C SER A 630 -5.83 -19.66 -17.02
N ASN A 631 -4.76 -19.75 -17.79
CA ASN A 631 -4.75 -20.52 -19.05
C ASN A 631 -5.01 -22.03 -18.85
N ASN A 632 -4.87 -22.54 -17.61
CA ASN A 632 -5.17 -23.94 -17.28
C ASN A 632 -6.69 -24.20 -17.26
N TYR A 633 -7.51 -23.14 -17.09
CA TYR A 633 -8.96 -23.18 -17.04
C TYR A 633 -9.59 -23.84 -18.28
N ASP A 634 -9.08 -23.53 -19.47
CA ASP A 634 -9.62 -24.02 -20.74
C ASP A 634 -9.55 -25.54 -20.86
N LYS A 635 -8.73 -26.20 -20.04
CA LYS A 635 -8.58 -27.65 -19.99
C LYS A 635 -9.24 -28.28 -18.76
N ALA A 636 -9.53 -27.51 -17.71
CA ALA A 636 -10.15 -28.03 -16.50
C ALA A 636 -11.58 -28.53 -16.75
N ASP A 637 -11.91 -29.69 -16.19
CA ASP A 637 -13.28 -30.22 -16.18
C ASP A 637 -14.06 -29.71 -14.96
N ILE A 638 -13.35 -29.50 -13.85
CA ILE A 638 -13.89 -28.99 -12.59
C ILE A 638 -12.99 -27.90 -12.06
N ILE A 639 -13.61 -26.85 -11.52
CA ILE A 639 -12.93 -25.75 -10.83
C ILE A 639 -13.43 -25.63 -9.40
N LEU A 640 -12.47 -25.60 -8.47
CA LEU A 640 -12.69 -25.42 -7.04
C LEU A 640 -12.10 -24.07 -6.60
N PRO A 641 -12.93 -23.07 -6.25
CA PRO A 641 -12.45 -21.77 -5.80
C PRO A 641 -11.88 -21.88 -4.38
N THR A 642 -10.65 -21.42 -4.18
CA THR A 642 -10.00 -21.43 -2.86
C THR A 642 -9.73 -20.03 -2.31
N CYS A 643 -9.45 -19.96 -1.01
CA CYS A 643 -9.13 -18.74 -0.28
C CYS A 643 -7.72 -18.20 -0.60
N THR A 644 -7.54 -16.90 -0.40
CA THR A 644 -6.20 -16.32 -0.19
C THR A 644 -5.78 -16.49 1.26
N PHE A 645 -4.51 -16.22 1.57
CA PHE A 645 -4.00 -16.20 2.95
C PHE A 645 -4.65 -15.14 3.85
N LEU A 646 -5.48 -14.24 3.29
CA LEU A 646 -6.24 -13.23 4.05
C LEU A 646 -7.67 -13.69 4.41
N GLU A 647 -8.14 -14.77 3.79
CA GLU A 647 -9.50 -15.31 3.92
C GLU A 647 -9.54 -16.59 4.77
N GLU A 648 -8.38 -17.09 5.16
CA GLU A 648 -8.21 -18.28 5.98
C GLU A 648 -7.21 -18.04 7.12
N THR A 649 -7.19 -18.96 8.08
CA THR A 649 -6.20 -19.03 9.17
C THR A 649 -5.33 -20.26 8.94
N GLY A 650 -4.05 -20.16 9.26
CA GLY A 650 -3.09 -21.27 9.12
C GLY A 650 -1.70 -20.88 9.55
N SER A 651 -0.70 -21.60 9.05
CA SER A 651 0.70 -21.27 9.29
C SER A 651 1.59 -21.42 8.05
N PHE A 652 2.64 -20.61 8.01
CA PHE A 652 3.75 -20.71 7.07
C PHE A 652 5.08 -20.95 7.81
N LEU A 653 6.04 -21.55 7.14
CA LEU A 653 7.43 -21.66 7.57
C LEU A 653 8.27 -20.64 6.79
N ASN A 654 8.89 -19.70 7.50
CA ASN A 654 9.74 -18.69 6.87
C ASN A 654 11.20 -19.17 6.70
N ALA A 655 12.04 -18.33 6.08
CA ALA A 655 13.44 -18.66 5.83
C ALA A 655 14.29 -18.83 7.10
N GLU A 656 13.84 -18.32 8.26
CA GLU A 656 14.46 -18.56 9.58
C GLU A 656 14.03 -19.91 10.21
N LEU A 657 13.26 -20.73 9.49
CA LEU A 657 12.66 -21.96 9.99
C LEU A 657 11.66 -21.73 11.15
N LYS A 658 11.10 -20.52 11.25
CA LYS A 658 10.07 -20.19 12.24
C LYS A 658 8.68 -20.42 11.64
N ILE A 659 7.84 -21.14 12.40
CA ILE A 659 6.43 -21.29 12.09
C ILE A 659 5.73 -19.98 12.45
N GLN A 660 5.21 -19.28 11.44
CA GLN A 660 4.44 -18.07 11.60
C GLN A 660 2.97 -18.38 11.38
N LYS A 661 2.15 -18.14 12.41
CA LYS A 661 0.69 -18.23 12.30
C LYS A 661 0.16 -16.99 11.59
N PHE A 662 -0.75 -17.18 10.66
CA PHE A 662 -1.48 -16.12 9.99
C PHE A 662 -2.98 -16.27 10.25
N GLN A 663 -3.66 -15.16 10.40
CA GLN A 663 -5.08 -15.10 10.78
C GLN A 663 -5.93 -14.58 9.63
N LYS A 664 -7.16 -15.07 9.57
CA LYS A 664 -8.22 -14.56 8.69
C LYS A 664 -8.44 -13.06 8.94
N CYS A 665 -8.28 -12.26 7.89
CA CYS A 665 -8.41 -10.80 7.91
C CYS A 665 -9.74 -10.30 7.32
N ILE A 666 -10.33 -11.07 6.40
CA ILE A 666 -11.63 -10.82 5.79
C ILE A 666 -12.42 -12.12 5.65
N ASP A 667 -13.73 -12.00 5.45
CA ASP A 667 -14.57 -13.14 5.08
C ASP A 667 -14.27 -13.65 3.68
N GLN A 668 -14.58 -14.93 3.46
CA GLN A 668 -14.46 -15.59 2.17
C GLN A 668 -15.28 -14.85 1.10
N ILE A 669 -14.75 -14.77 -0.11
CA ILE A 669 -15.43 -14.12 -1.23
C ILE A 669 -16.27 -15.16 -1.98
N GLY A 670 -17.58 -14.92 -2.06
CA GLY A 670 -18.49 -15.88 -2.68
C GLY A 670 -18.58 -17.15 -1.83
N HIS A 671 -18.39 -18.31 -2.46
CA HIS A 671 -18.42 -19.64 -1.83
C HIS A 671 -17.02 -20.26 -1.74
N THR A 672 -15.95 -19.46 -1.75
CA THR A 672 -14.58 -19.97 -1.57
C THR A 672 -14.43 -20.67 -0.22
N LYS A 673 -13.57 -21.69 -0.18
CA LYS A 673 -13.20 -22.40 1.05
C LYS A 673 -11.67 -22.52 1.16
N PRO A 674 -11.10 -22.52 2.38
CA PRO A 674 -9.73 -22.93 2.64
C PRO A 674 -9.38 -24.26 1.98
N ASP A 675 -8.15 -24.42 1.50
CA ASP A 675 -7.71 -25.64 0.81
C ASP A 675 -7.93 -26.90 1.65
N TRP A 676 -7.54 -26.85 2.93
CA TRP A 676 -7.69 -27.97 3.85
C TRP A 676 -9.15 -28.41 4.03
N GLN A 677 -10.10 -27.46 4.01
CA GLN A 677 -11.54 -27.77 4.13
C GLN A 677 -12.04 -28.51 2.90
N ILE A 678 -11.67 -28.03 1.71
CA ILE A 678 -12.04 -28.66 0.43
C ILE A 678 -11.54 -30.11 0.41
N LEU A 679 -10.29 -30.33 0.81
CA LEU A 679 -9.68 -31.66 0.84
C LEU A 679 -10.33 -32.58 1.89
N CYS A 680 -10.67 -32.07 3.08
CA CYS A 680 -11.37 -32.86 4.10
C CYS A 680 -12.79 -33.25 3.67
N GLU A 681 -13.52 -32.32 3.06
CA GLU A 681 -14.87 -32.59 2.55
C GLU A 681 -14.85 -33.58 1.37
N LEU A 682 -13.86 -33.48 0.48
CA LEU A 682 -13.61 -34.47 -0.57
C LEU A 682 -13.29 -35.85 0.00
N ALA A 683 -12.44 -35.94 1.02
CA ALA A 683 -12.13 -37.19 1.71
C ALA A 683 -13.39 -37.84 2.30
N LYS A 684 -14.21 -37.06 2.99
CA LYS A 684 -15.51 -37.47 3.55
C LYS A 684 -16.49 -37.98 2.50
N ASN A 685 -16.57 -37.29 1.36
CA ASN A 685 -17.45 -37.72 0.28
C ASN A 685 -16.93 -38.99 -0.44
N TYR A 686 -15.61 -39.17 -0.53
CA TYR A 686 -15.00 -40.26 -1.28
C TYR A 686 -15.09 -41.62 -0.58
N ASP A 687 -14.73 -41.65 0.71
CA ASP A 687 -14.65 -42.87 1.54
C ASP A 687 -15.04 -42.57 2.99
N GLU A 688 -16.32 -42.77 3.33
CA GLU A 688 -16.86 -42.49 4.66
C GLU A 688 -16.12 -43.24 5.79
N ASN A 689 -15.64 -44.46 5.54
CA ASN A 689 -15.00 -45.29 6.58
C ASN A 689 -13.62 -44.76 6.98
N ASN A 690 -12.80 -44.37 6.01
CA ASN A 690 -11.46 -43.83 6.25
C ASN A 690 -11.44 -42.31 6.49
N SER A 691 -12.55 -41.62 6.23
CA SER A 691 -12.66 -40.16 6.39
C SER A 691 -12.71 -39.64 7.83
N LYS A 692 -12.85 -40.52 8.83
CA LYS A 692 -12.88 -40.12 10.26
C LYS A 692 -11.64 -39.32 10.64
N GLU A 693 -10.49 -39.68 10.08
CA GLU A 693 -9.21 -38.98 10.29
C GLU A 693 -9.11 -37.58 9.64
N PHE A 694 -10.12 -37.15 8.88
CA PHE A 694 -10.21 -35.83 8.24
C PHE A 694 -11.25 -34.92 8.91
N SER A 695 -11.73 -35.29 10.10
CA SER A 695 -12.70 -34.50 10.86
C SER A 695 -12.02 -33.46 11.74
N TYR A 696 -11.38 -32.49 11.09
CA TYR A 696 -10.79 -31.33 11.76
C TYR A 696 -11.81 -30.20 11.90
N GLU A 697 -11.85 -29.57 13.08
CA GLU A 697 -12.66 -28.37 13.34
C GLU A 697 -11.87 -27.09 13.05
N SER A 698 -10.53 -27.14 13.18
CA SER A 698 -9.67 -25.98 12.97
C SER A 698 -8.29 -26.30 12.39
N PRO A 699 -7.64 -25.32 11.74
CA PRO A 699 -6.23 -25.43 11.32
C PRO A 699 -5.28 -25.72 12.49
N GLU A 700 -5.63 -25.32 13.72
CA GLU A 700 -4.78 -25.54 14.89
C GLU A 700 -4.68 -27.01 15.27
N GLU A 701 -5.76 -27.79 15.11
CA GLU A 701 -5.74 -29.24 15.29
C GLU A 701 -4.79 -29.91 14.30
N ILE A 702 -4.87 -29.49 13.03
CA ILE A 702 -3.99 -30.01 11.97
C ILE A 702 -2.53 -29.66 12.31
N LEU A 703 -2.25 -28.43 12.73
CA LEU A 703 -0.90 -28.01 13.11
C LEU A 703 -0.35 -28.80 14.32
N ASN A 704 -1.20 -29.13 15.29
CA ASN A 704 -0.82 -29.97 16.43
C ASN A 704 -0.53 -31.41 15.97
N GLU A 705 -1.33 -31.95 15.06
CA GLU A 705 -1.05 -33.24 14.44
C GLU A 705 0.29 -33.22 13.68
N ILE A 706 0.55 -32.18 12.87
CA ILE A 706 1.83 -31.99 12.17
C ILE A 706 2.99 -32.00 13.17
N LYS A 707 2.92 -31.22 14.24
CA LYS A 707 3.98 -31.17 15.27
C LYS A 707 4.18 -32.51 15.98
N SER A 708 3.12 -33.31 16.14
CA SER A 708 3.20 -34.62 16.78
C SER A 708 3.79 -35.69 15.87
N LYS A 709 3.46 -35.66 14.57
CA LYS A 709 3.78 -36.72 13.61
C LYS A 709 4.98 -36.43 12.73
N ASN A 710 5.18 -35.18 12.31
CA ASN A 710 6.27 -34.79 11.41
C ASN A 710 7.51 -34.37 12.23
N PRO A 711 8.60 -35.17 12.22
CA PRO A 711 9.79 -34.91 13.02
C PRO A 711 10.40 -33.53 12.75
N PHE A 712 10.33 -33.06 11.50
CA PHE A 712 10.83 -31.74 11.10
C PHE A 712 10.24 -30.61 11.95
N PHE A 713 8.95 -30.71 12.29
CA PHE A 713 8.22 -29.70 13.07
C PHE A 713 8.25 -29.98 14.59
N ASN A 714 8.67 -31.19 14.99
CA ASN A 714 8.76 -31.62 16.40
C ASN A 714 10.13 -31.29 17.02
N HIS A 715 11.21 -31.41 16.25
CA HIS A 715 12.54 -31.13 16.75
C HIS A 715 12.65 -29.64 17.11
N LYS A 716 12.76 -29.34 18.41
CA LYS A 716 13.44 -28.11 18.86
C LYS A 716 14.74 -28.09 18.08
N LEU A 717 14.93 -27.13 17.17
CA LEU A 717 16.13 -26.95 16.36
C LEU A 717 17.34 -27.03 17.30
N LYS A 718 17.92 -28.23 17.44
CA LYS A 718 19.07 -28.45 18.30
C LYS A 718 20.26 -27.86 17.55
N GLU A 719 21.09 -27.09 18.25
CA GLU A 719 22.42 -26.77 17.74
C GLU A 719 23.06 -28.08 17.27
N TYR A 720 23.49 -28.11 16.01
CA TYR A 720 24.27 -29.23 15.54
C TYR A 720 25.59 -29.21 16.31
N ASN A 721 25.96 -30.34 16.91
CA ASN A 721 27.32 -30.50 17.42
C ASN A 721 28.25 -30.81 16.24
N LEU A 722 29.50 -30.37 16.31
CA LEU A 722 30.50 -30.59 15.26
C LEU A 722 30.95 -32.07 15.18
N ASP A 723 30.66 -32.86 16.21
CA ASP A 723 30.95 -34.29 16.26
C ASP A 723 30.03 -35.07 15.28
N ASN A 724 30.63 -35.84 14.35
CA ASN A 724 29.99 -36.71 13.34
C ASN A 724 29.42 -36.07 12.05
N GLN A 725 29.92 -34.92 11.60
CA GLN A 725 29.51 -34.33 10.30
C GLN A 725 30.28 -34.89 9.10
N LYS A 726 29.71 -34.83 7.89
CA LYS A 726 30.40 -35.20 6.64
C LYS A 726 30.74 -33.98 5.81
N PHE A 727 31.82 -34.06 5.03
CA PHE A 727 32.11 -33.08 4.00
C PHE A 727 31.51 -33.51 2.65
N PHE A 728 31.06 -32.55 1.85
CA PHE A 728 30.58 -32.78 0.50
C PHE A 728 31.73 -32.76 -0.49
N ILE A 729 31.82 -33.75 -1.37
CA ILE A 729 32.82 -33.78 -2.45
C ILE A 729 32.13 -33.39 -3.76
N PRO A 730 32.38 -32.17 -4.29
CA PRO A 730 31.70 -31.70 -5.48
C PRO A 730 32.18 -32.43 -6.73
N TYR A 731 31.25 -32.76 -7.62
CA TYR A 731 31.54 -33.38 -8.91
C TYR A 731 31.55 -32.33 -10.02
N LEU A 732 32.75 -31.91 -10.45
CA LEU A 732 32.90 -30.85 -11.45
C LEU A 732 32.66 -31.37 -12.87
N ASN A 733 31.51 -31.01 -13.46
CA ASN A 733 31.23 -31.24 -14.87
C ASN A 733 31.96 -30.24 -15.79
N LYS A 734 32.31 -30.67 -17.00
CA LYS A 734 32.97 -29.84 -18.05
C LYS A 734 32.04 -28.84 -18.76
N SER A 735 30.73 -28.88 -18.50
CA SER A 735 29.76 -27.93 -19.06
C SER A 735 28.45 -27.98 -18.29
N TYR A 736 28.06 -26.87 -17.66
CA TYR A 736 26.70 -26.68 -17.13
C TYR A 736 25.87 -25.86 -18.12
N SER A 737 24.69 -26.33 -18.53
CA SER A 737 23.85 -25.70 -19.57
C SER A 737 23.46 -24.25 -19.24
N GLU A 738 23.61 -23.33 -20.19
CA GLU A 738 23.15 -21.94 -20.10
C GLU A 738 21.67 -21.82 -20.45
N ASP A 739 20.79 -21.92 -19.44
CA ASP A 739 19.39 -21.52 -19.63
C ASP A 739 19.27 -19.99 -19.78
N GLU A 740 18.37 -19.53 -20.66
CA GLU A 740 18.08 -18.11 -20.89
C GLU A 740 17.58 -17.42 -19.62
N LEU A 741 18.20 -16.27 -19.33
CA LEU A 741 17.85 -15.40 -18.21
C LEU A 741 16.61 -14.55 -18.54
N ASP A 742 15.55 -14.72 -17.76
CA ASP A 742 14.43 -13.77 -17.74
C ASP A 742 14.89 -12.49 -17.00
N PRO A 743 14.90 -11.31 -17.65
CA PRO A 743 15.39 -10.08 -17.04
C PRO A 743 14.50 -9.63 -15.89
N PHE A 744 14.95 -9.99 -14.68
CA PHE A 744 14.90 -9.37 -13.35
C PHE A 744 13.62 -8.68 -12.81
N MET A 745 12.77 -8.10 -13.66
CA MET A 745 11.65 -7.24 -13.27
C MET A 745 10.27 -7.89 -13.45
N LEU A 746 10.15 -8.99 -14.19
CA LEU A 746 8.85 -9.44 -14.71
C LEU A 746 8.11 -10.52 -13.92
N LYS A 747 8.82 -11.30 -13.10
CA LYS A 747 8.29 -12.50 -12.43
C LYS A 747 8.60 -12.57 -10.94
N SER A 748 9.07 -11.48 -10.33
CA SER A 748 9.79 -11.50 -9.03
C SER A 748 8.98 -12.05 -7.85
N PHE A 749 7.65 -12.12 -7.95
CA PHE A 749 6.80 -12.74 -6.95
C PHE A 749 5.65 -13.48 -7.63
N LYS A 750 5.58 -14.79 -7.40
CA LYS A 750 4.52 -15.66 -7.91
C LYS A 750 3.64 -16.13 -6.75
N PHE A 751 2.33 -16.02 -6.91
CA PHE A 751 1.37 -16.58 -5.96
C PHE A 751 0.40 -17.47 -6.71
N ARG A 752 0.29 -18.75 -6.31
CA ARG A 752 -0.41 -19.79 -7.09
C ARG A 752 0.03 -19.79 -8.56
N GLY A 753 1.36 -19.71 -8.78
CA GLY A 753 1.95 -19.81 -10.12
C GLY A 753 1.79 -18.55 -10.97
N GLU A 754 0.91 -17.63 -10.58
CA GLU A 754 0.63 -16.38 -11.27
C GLU A 754 1.57 -15.27 -10.81
N SER A 755 2.10 -14.50 -11.76
CA SER A 755 2.86 -13.30 -11.42
C SER A 755 1.93 -12.26 -10.82
N ILE A 756 2.28 -11.71 -9.65
CA ILE A 756 1.50 -10.64 -9.01
C ILE A 756 1.35 -9.42 -9.95
N TYR A 757 2.34 -9.18 -10.81
CA TYR A 757 2.29 -8.13 -11.85
C TYR A 757 1.07 -8.26 -12.78
N ASN A 758 0.63 -9.49 -13.12
CA ASN A 758 -0.54 -9.69 -13.99
C ASN A 758 -1.85 -9.30 -13.30
N GLN A 759 -1.89 -9.34 -11.97
CA GLN A 759 -3.09 -9.12 -11.17
C GLN A 759 -3.22 -7.67 -10.71
N VAL A 760 -2.10 -6.94 -10.63
CA VAL A 760 -2.04 -5.62 -10.00
C VAL A 760 -1.74 -4.56 -11.05
N LYS A 761 -2.77 -3.76 -11.39
CA LYS A 761 -2.71 -2.74 -12.44
C LYS A 761 -1.61 -1.72 -12.19
N ASP A 762 -1.52 -1.19 -10.96
CA ASP A 762 -0.54 -0.16 -10.62
C ASP A 762 0.91 -0.69 -10.67
N LEU A 763 1.11 -1.96 -10.29
CA LEU A 763 2.39 -2.65 -10.44
C LEU A 763 2.72 -2.89 -11.92
N LYS A 764 1.70 -3.18 -12.73
CA LYS A 764 1.83 -3.32 -14.18
C LYS A 764 2.26 -2.04 -14.85
N GLU A 765 1.58 -0.94 -14.56
CA GLU A 765 1.93 0.39 -15.04
C GLU A 765 3.35 0.79 -14.61
N LEU A 766 3.71 0.55 -13.35
CA LEU A 766 5.07 0.79 -12.85
C LEU A 766 6.14 0.04 -13.66
N ILE A 767 5.92 -1.26 -13.89
CA ILE A 767 6.88 -2.11 -14.61
C ILE A 767 6.93 -1.76 -16.10
N ASP A 768 5.78 -1.58 -16.76
CA ASP A 768 5.70 -1.21 -18.17
C ASP A 768 6.35 0.15 -18.41
N TYR A 769 6.12 1.11 -17.51
CA TYR A 769 6.79 2.41 -17.54
C TYR A 769 8.31 2.26 -17.40
N LYS A 770 8.79 1.52 -16.40
CA LYS A 770 10.23 1.30 -16.21
C LYS A 770 10.85 0.63 -17.43
N LYS A 771 10.21 -0.38 -18.01
CA LYS A 771 10.67 -1.03 -19.26
C LYS A 771 10.77 -0.04 -20.41
N THR A 772 9.70 0.71 -20.69
CA THR A 772 9.71 1.69 -21.79
C THR A 772 10.85 2.69 -21.62
N LYS A 773 11.11 3.22 -20.41
CA LYS A 773 12.25 4.09 -20.11
C LYS A 773 13.61 3.47 -20.48
N TYR A 774 13.81 2.18 -20.21
CA TYR A 774 15.05 1.47 -20.59
C TYR A 774 15.12 1.09 -22.07
N THR A 775 13.98 1.07 -22.78
CA THR A 775 13.87 0.64 -24.18
C THR A 775 13.76 1.82 -25.15
N ILE A 776 13.92 3.08 -24.71
CA ILE A 776 13.94 4.23 -25.63
C ILE A 776 15.28 4.30 -26.38
N LYS A 777 15.42 3.40 -27.35
CA LYS A 777 15.97 3.70 -28.68
C LYS A 777 14.80 3.63 -29.65
N ASN A 778 14.45 4.78 -30.22
CA ASN A 778 13.62 5.02 -31.40
C ASN A 778 12.49 4.02 -31.68
N SER A 779 11.27 4.38 -31.27
CA SER A 779 10.09 3.97 -32.04
C SER A 779 9.04 5.09 -32.08
N LYS A 780 9.03 5.82 -33.20
CA LYS A 780 7.90 6.69 -33.58
C LYS A 780 6.74 5.78 -33.99
N LYS A 781 5.78 5.56 -33.10
CA LYS A 781 4.48 4.99 -33.50
C LYS A 781 3.55 6.15 -33.86
N LYS A 782 3.17 6.22 -35.13
CA LYS A 782 2.05 7.03 -35.62
C LYS A 782 0.78 6.59 -34.89
N LEU A 783 0.13 7.51 -34.18
CA LEU A 783 -1.20 7.30 -33.65
C LEU A 783 -2.22 7.51 -34.78
N ASP A 784 -3.07 6.51 -34.99
CA ASP A 784 -4.20 6.60 -35.91
C ASP A 784 -5.20 7.66 -35.40
N SER A 785 -5.25 8.77 -36.13
CA SER A 785 -6.19 9.86 -35.95
C SER A 785 -7.47 9.58 -36.72
N GLN A 786 -8.20 8.52 -36.39
CA GLN A 786 -9.50 8.27 -37.02
C GLN A 786 -10.59 7.88 -36.02
N LYS A 787 -11.65 8.71 -36.05
CA LYS A 787 -12.96 8.64 -35.36
C LYS A 787 -13.07 9.39 -34.01
N GLN A 788 -12.91 10.72 -34.05
CA GLN A 788 -13.62 11.58 -33.09
C GLN A 788 -15.04 11.83 -33.60
N SER A 789 -16.02 11.25 -32.91
CA SER A 789 -17.41 11.67 -33.03
C SER A 789 -17.52 13.14 -32.62
N ILE A 790 -18.07 13.98 -33.49
CA ILE A 790 -18.28 15.42 -33.29
C ILE A 790 -19.07 15.65 -31.99
N THR A 791 -18.39 16.05 -30.92
CA THR A 791 -19.00 16.52 -29.67
C THR A 791 -19.07 18.06 -29.70
N PRO A 792 -20.22 18.70 -29.45
CA PRO A 792 -20.43 20.12 -29.82
C PRO A 792 -19.95 21.16 -28.77
N PHE A 793 -19.56 20.75 -27.56
CA PHE A 793 -19.29 21.69 -26.47
C PHE A 793 -17.79 21.92 -26.27
N LYS A 794 -17.28 23.07 -26.73
CA LYS A 794 -15.86 23.42 -26.67
C LYS A 794 -15.50 24.10 -25.35
N VAL A 795 -14.42 23.65 -24.71
CA VAL A 795 -13.86 24.29 -23.50
C VAL A 795 -13.08 25.55 -23.91
N LEU A 796 -13.50 26.71 -23.41
CA LEU A 796 -12.86 27.99 -23.65
C LEU A 796 -11.78 28.30 -22.61
N SER A 797 -12.03 27.94 -21.35
CA SER A 797 -11.05 27.96 -20.26
C SER A 797 -11.45 26.96 -19.17
N ASN A 798 -10.46 26.48 -18.43
CA ASN A 798 -10.65 25.68 -17.24
C ASN A 798 -9.45 25.92 -16.30
N SER A 799 -9.63 26.69 -15.24
CA SER A 799 -8.53 27.13 -14.38
C SER A 799 -8.89 27.08 -12.91
N GLU A 800 -7.95 26.62 -12.08
CA GLU A 800 -8.07 26.68 -10.62
C GLU A 800 -7.85 28.13 -10.15
N ILE A 801 -8.88 28.72 -9.55
CA ILE A 801 -8.87 30.14 -9.14
C ILE A 801 -8.49 30.31 -7.65
N VAL A 802 -8.94 29.38 -6.82
CA VAL A 802 -8.59 29.23 -5.39
C VAL A 802 -8.46 27.73 -5.11
N PRO A 803 -7.80 27.30 -4.02
CA PRO A 803 -7.54 25.88 -3.78
C PRO A 803 -8.81 25.01 -3.93
N ASN A 804 -8.73 24.01 -4.82
CA ASN A 804 -9.80 23.07 -5.14
C ASN A 804 -11.04 23.65 -5.85
N THR A 805 -11.05 24.92 -6.27
CA THR A 805 -12.18 25.54 -6.97
C THR A 805 -11.76 25.99 -8.36
N TYR A 806 -12.50 25.52 -9.37
CA TYR A 806 -12.18 25.67 -10.78
C TYR A 806 -13.24 26.51 -11.47
N GLU A 807 -12.81 27.44 -12.30
CA GLU A 807 -13.64 28.15 -13.27
C GLU A 807 -13.61 27.41 -14.61
N LEU A 808 -14.76 26.90 -15.05
CA LEU A 808 -14.96 26.28 -16.35
C LEU A 808 -15.81 27.21 -17.23
N ILE A 809 -15.26 27.61 -18.38
CA ILE A 809 -16.00 28.31 -19.43
C ILE A 809 -16.16 27.38 -20.63
N VAL A 810 -17.41 27.17 -21.04
CA VAL A 810 -17.76 26.25 -22.14
C VAL A 810 -18.73 26.91 -23.12
N GLU A 811 -18.51 26.65 -24.41
CA GLU A 811 -19.40 27.08 -25.48
C GLU A 811 -20.70 26.25 -25.47
N ALA A 812 -21.84 26.91 -25.27
CA ALA A 812 -23.17 26.29 -25.27
C ALA A 812 -24.27 27.34 -25.56
N PRO A 813 -24.36 27.85 -26.80
CA PRO A 813 -25.16 29.02 -27.14
C PRO A 813 -26.67 28.85 -26.93
N LEU A 814 -27.20 27.64 -27.19
CA LEU A 814 -28.63 27.35 -26.99
C LEU A 814 -29.03 27.36 -25.51
N ILE A 815 -28.11 26.93 -24.65
CA ILE A 815 -28.30 26.91 -23.20
C ILE A 815 -28.21 28.33 -22.66
N ALA A 816 -27.20 29.09 -23.07
CA ALA A 816 -26.98 30.47 -22.65
C ALA A 816 -28.20 31.38 -22.94
N LYS A 817 -28.88 31.17 -24.09
CA LYS A 817 -30.10 31.92 -24.46
C LYS A 817 -31.29 31.71 -23.51
N LYS A 818 -31.35 30.57 -22.81
CA LYS A 818 -32.47 30.21 -21.92
C LYS A 818 -32.09 30.24 -20.44
N ALA A 819 -30.82 30.44 -20.12
CA ALA A 819 -30.32 30.37 -18.75
C ALA A 819 -30.89 31.51 -17.89
N LYS A 820 -31.33 31.17 -16.69
CA LYS A 820 -31.83 32.09 -15.67
C LYS A 820 -31.17 31.83 -14.31
N PRO A 821 -31.16 32.81 -13.39
CA PRO A 821 -30.64 32.61 -12.04
C PRO A 821 -31.32 31.43 -11.34
N GLY A 822 -30.53 30.56 -10.70
CA GLY A 822 -31.00 29.35 -10.04
C GLY A 822 -31.06 28.08 -10.92
N ASN A 823 -30.84 28.19 -12.23
CA ASN A 823 -30.73 27.00 -13.09
C ASN A 823 -29.41 26.24 -12.92
N PHE A 824 -29.44 24.96 -13.28
CA PHE A 824 -28.27 24.09 -13.34
C PHE A 824 -28.19 23.35 -14.69
N ILE A 825 -27.08 22.66 -14.93
CA ILE A 825 -26.87 21.78 -16.09
C ILE A 825 -26.46 20.38 -15.63
N ILE A 826 -26.66 19.37 -16.48
CA ILE A 826 -26.04 18.05 -16.34
C ILE A 826 -24.91 17.93 -17.36
N LEU A 827 -23.70 17.66 -16.89
CA LEU A 827 -22.50 17.55 -17.70
C LEU A 827 -21.94 16.12 -17.67
N MET A 828 -21.48 15.62 -18.82
CA MET A 828 -20.69 14.39 -18.93
C MET A 828 -19.42 14.68 -19.75
N LYS A 829 -18.23 14.48 -19.15
CA LYS A 829 -16.96 14.66 -19.85
C LYS A 829 -16.81 13.70 -21.04
N ASN A 830 -17.03 12.40 -20.80
CA ASN A 830 -16.97 11.35 -21.81
C ASN A 830 -18.20 10.41 -21.74
N LYS A 831 -18.37 9.53 -22.73
CA LYS A 831 -19.52 8.60 -22.81
C LYS A 831 -19.71 7.70 -21.58
N LYS A 832 -18.65 7.47 -20.80
CA LYS A 832 -18.64 6.63 -19.60
C LYS A 832 -18.56 7.44 -18.29
N SER A 833 -18.44 8.76 -18.35
CA SER A 833 -18.43 9.61 -17.14
C SER A 833 -19.79 9.61 -16.48
N GLU A 834 -19.82 9.84 -15.16
CA GLU A 834 -21.08 10.07 -14.46
C GLU A 834 -21.74 11.36 -14.96
N ARG A 835 -23.05 11.48 -14.71
CA ARG A 835 -23.81 12.70 -14.98
C ARG A 835 -23.62 13.66 -13.82
N LEU A 836 -22.96 14.79 -14.07
CA LEU A 836 -22.63 15.79 -13.05
C LEU A 836 -23.62 16.96 -13.06
N PRO A 837 -24.42 17.16 -12.00
CA PRO A 837 -25.18 18.39 -11.84
C PRO A 837 -24.27 19.55 -11.43
N LEU A 838 -24.28 20.65 -12.19
CA LEU A 838 -23.52 21.87 -11.91
C LEU A 838 -24.40 23.11 -12.03
N THR A 839 -24.43 23.94 -10.99
CA THR A 839 -25.18 25.21 -10.99
C THR A 839 -24.52 26.21 -11.94
N LEU A 840 -25.33 26.94 -12.70
CA LEU A 840 -24.83 28.02 -13.56
C LEU A 840 -24.43 29.22 -12.70
N SER A 841 -23.21 29.74 -12.90
CA SER A 841 -22.69 30.86 -12.13
C SER A 841 -22.70 32.17 -12.90
N ASP A 842 -22.54 32.12 -14.23
CA ASP A 842 -22.66 33.27 -15.13
C ASP A 842 -22.79 32.77 -16.58
N TRP A 843 -23.25 33.60 -17.51
CA TRP A 843 -23.35 33.25 -18.93
C TRP A 843 -23.43 34.50 -19.81
N ASP A 844 -23.01 34.35 -21.07
CA ASP A 844 -23.08 35.42 -22.07
C ASP A 844 -23.90 34.95 -23.27
N ILE A 845 -25.01 35.65 -23.52
CA ILE A 845 -25.95 35.32 -24.61
C ILE A 845 -25.32 35.61 -25.98
N ASN A 846 -24.54 36.68 -26.10
CA ASN A 846 -23.96 37.14 -27.37
C ASN A 846 -22.76 36.29 -27.75
N LYS A 847 -21.89 36.00 -26.78
CA LYS A 847 -20.71 35.14 -26.98
C LYS A 847 -21.04 33.64 -26.92
N GLY A 848 -22.24 33.29 -26.43
CA GLY A 848 -22.75 31.91 -26.45
C GLY A 848 -22.06 30.95 -25.48
N PHE A 849 -21.54 31.43 -24.35
CA PHE A 849 -20.85 30.59 -23.37
C PHE A 849 -21.56 30.55 -22.01
N LEU A 850 -21.26 29.48 -21.27
CA LEU A 850 -21.61 29.30 -19.86
C LEU A 850 -20.33 29.38 -19.03
N LYS A 851 -20.43 30.00 -17.86
CA LYS A 851 -19.39 30.02 -16.83
C LYS A 851 -19.90 29.29 -15.60
N ILE A 852 -19.13 28.31 -15.15
CA ILE A 852 -19.47 27.39 -14.08
C ILE A 852 -18.29 27.32 -13.12
N TYR A 853 -18.56 27.39 -11.82
CA TYR A 853 -17.56 27.07 -10.82
C TYR A 853 -17.86 25.72 -10.19
N TYR A 854 -16.84 24.87 -10.12
CA TYR A 854 -16.97 23.54 -9.53
C TYR A 854 -15.79 23.21 -8.64
N GLN A 855 -15.97 22.21 -7.78
CA GLN A 855 -14.91 21.69 -6.93
C GLN A 855 -14.60 20.25 -7.31
N GLU A 856 -13.32 19.86 -7.22
CA GLU A 856 -12.97 18.45 -7.26
C GLU A 856 -13.47 17.80 -5.96
N LYS A 857 -14.54 16.99 -6.05
CA LYS A 857 -15.21 16.29 -4.92
C LYS A 857 -15.44 14.79 -5.16
N GLY A 858 -15.07 14.30 -6.34
CA GLY A 858 -15.31 12.93 -6.79
C GLY A 858 -14.62 12.65 -8.11
N PHE A 859 -14.72 11.41 -8.59
CA PHE A 859 -13.95 10.94 -9.74
C PHE A 859 -14.26 11.74 -11.01
N SER A 860 -15.53 11.96 -11.32
CA SER A 860 -15.93 12.69 -12.53
C SER A 860 -15.50 14.16 -12.49
N THR A 861 -15.57 14.84 -11.34
CA THR A 861 -15.02 16.21 -11.20
C THR A 861 -13.50 16.24 -11.31
N ARG A 862 -12.80 15.20 -10.83
CA ARG A 862 -11.35 15.03 -11.01
C ARG A 862 -11.01 14.83 -12.48
N GLU A 863 -11.84 14.12 -13.25
CA GLU A 863 -11.63 14.06 -14.69
C GLU A 863 -11.80 15.43 -15.36
N LEU A 864 -12.68 16.30 -14.86
CA LEU A 864 -12.87 17.64 -15.41
C LEU A 864 -11.66 18.54 -15.20
N THR A 865 -10.93 18.40 -14.09
CA THR A 865 -9.72 19.22 -13.84
C THR A 865 -8.62 19.00 -14.88
N SER A 866 -8.67 17.88 -15.62
CA SER A 866 -7.72 17.59 -16.72
C SER A 866 -8.06 18.29 -18.04
N LEU A 867 -9.22 18.94 -18.17
CA LEU A 867 -9.61 19.60 -19.41
C LEU A 867 -8.82 20.90 -19.58
N LYS A 868 -8.22 21.08 -20.75
CA LYS A 868 -7.53 22.30 -21.19
C LYS A 868 -8.38 23.05 -22.23
N LYS A 869 -8.06 24.32 -22.47
CA LYS A 869 -8.66 25.11 -23.56
C LYS A 869 -8.56 24.36 -24.89
N GLY A 870 -9.66 24.32 -25.64
CA GLY A 870 -9.76 23.61 -26.92
C GLY A 870 -10.14 22.14 -26.82
N ASN A 871 -10.20 21.56 -25.61
CA ASN A 871 -10.83 20.25 -25.42
C ASN A 871 -12.35 20.34 -25.62
N TYR A 872 -12.99 19.18 -25.77
CA TYR A 872 -14.44 19.07 -25.93
C TYR A 872 -15.07 18.23 -24.82
N ILE A 873 -16.29 18.58 -24.47
CA ILE A 873 -17.13 17.86 -23.50
C ILE A 873 -18.15 17.03 -24.28
N PHE A 874 -18.33 15.76 -23.89
CA PHE A 874 -19.21 14.83 -24.58
C PHE A 874 -20.67 15.27 -24.60
N SER A 875 -21.21 15.73 -23.46
CA SER A 875 -22.60 16.16 -23.37
C SER A 875 -22.82 17.20 -22.28
N ILE A 876 -23.62 18.21 -22.58
CA ILE A 876 -24.19 19.17 -21.63
C ILE A 876 -25.70 19.26 -21.89
N VAL A 877 -26.50 19.11 -20.84
CA VAL A 877 -27.96 19.20 -20.90
C VAL A 877 -28.43 20.32 -19.97
N GLY A 878 -29.18 21.27 -20.51
CA GLY A 878 -29.87 22.30 -19.73
C GLY A 878 -30.29 23.52 -20.55
N PRO A 879 -30.66 24.65 -19.90
CA PRO A 879 -30.73 24.80 -18.44
C PRO A 879 -31.86 23.95 -17.84
N LEU A 880 -31.65 23.43 -16.64
CA LEU A 880 -32.60 22.59 -15.89
C LEU A 880 -32.94 23.23 -14.54
N GLY A 881 -33.99 22.70 -13.90
CA GLY A 881 -34.52 23.20 -12.65
C GLY A 881 -35.37 24.47 -12.82
N LYS A 882 -36.04 24.86 -11.74
CA LYS A 882 -36.80 26.12 -11.69
C LYS A 882 -35.88 27.29 -11.35
N GLU A 883 -36.14 28.42 -11.99
CA GLU A 883 -35.48 29.70 -11.70
C GLU A 883 -35.75 30.19 -10.28
N TYR A 884 -34.83 30.98 -9.74
CA TYR A 884 -35.03 31.69 -8.48
C TYR A 884 -36.06 32.83 -8.67
N PRO A 885 -37.06 32.98 -7.79
CA PRO A 885 -38.02 34.07 -7.89
C PRO A 885 -37.37 35.45 -7.66
N ILE A 886 -37.27 36.26 -8.72
CA ILE A 886 -36.72 37.62 -8.67
C ILE A 886 -37.86 38.63 -8.55
N GLU A 887 -37.97 39.29 -7.39
CA GLU A 887 -38.95 40.33 -7.10
C GLU A 887 -38.30 41.45 -6.25
N LYS A 888 -39.01 42.57 -6.04
CA LYS A 888 -38.59 43.65 -5.14
C LYS A 888 -39.09 43.36 -3.72
N TYR A 889 -38.27 42.68 -2.93
CA TYR A 889 -38.56 42.28 -1.55
C TYR A 889 -38.24 43.39 -0.53
N GLY A 890 -37.17 44.16 -0.74
CA GLY A 890 -36.64 45.10 0.26
C GLY A 890 -35.17 44.83 0.55
N THR A 891 -34.85 44.42 1.78
CA THR A 891 -33.51 44.01 2.21
C THR A 891 -33.37 42.50 2.14
N VAL A 892 -32.42 42.02 1.34
CA VAL A 892 -32.14 40.59 1.15
C VAL A 892 -30.75 40.23 1.64
N LEU A 893 -30.64 39.12 2.38
CA LEU A 893 -29.38 38.53 2.81
C LEU A 893 -29.07 37.30 1.95
N LEU A 894 -27.96 37.34 1.23
CA LEU A 894 -27.50 36.29 0.33
C LEU A 894 -26.20 35.69 0.88
N GLY A 895 -26.17 34.39 1.19
CA GLY A 895 -24.97 33.74 1.72
C GLY A 895 -24.42 32.64 0.82
N GLY A 896 -23.13 32.72 0.50
CA GLY A 896 -22.38 31.72 -0.27
C GLY A 896 -21.31 31.03 0.57
N GLY A 897 -20.99 29.77 0.25
CA GLY A 897 -19.78 29.10 0.73
C GLY A 897 -19.21 28.12 -0.30
N CYS A 898 -17.88 28.02 -0.39
CA CYS A 898 -17.18 27.18 -1.38
C CYS A 898 -17.59 27.54 -2.83
N TYR A 899 -18.06 26.58 -3.64
CA TYR A 899 -18.61 26.85 -4.98
C TYR A 899 -19.91 27.70 -4.93
N GLY A 900 -20.59 27.71 -3.78
CA GLY A 900 -21.79 28.48 -3.54
C GLY A 900 -21.56 29.99 -3.61
N ASN A 901 -20.32 30.44 -3.37
CA ASN A 901 -19.91 31.83 -3.57
C ASN A 901 -20.20 32.23 -5.02
N ALA A 902 -19.73 31.51 -6.04
CA ALA A 902 -20.08 31.86 -7.42
C ALA A 902 -21.56 31.64 -7.75
N ALA A 903 -22.18 30.59 -7.22
CA ALA A 903 -23.56 30.24 -7.57
C ALA A 903 -24.58 31.29 -7.09
N ILE A 904 -24.24 32.11 -6.09
CA ILE A 904 -25.12 33.19 -5.63
C ILE A 904 -25.01 34.47 -6.48
N TYR A 905 -23.91 34.63 -7.22
CA TYR A 905 -23.65 35.80 -8.07
C TYR A 905 -24.80 36.17 -9.02
N PRO A 906 -25.38 35.25 -9.83
CA PRO A 906 -26.43 35.61 -10.78
C PRO A 906 -27.74 36.00 -10.07
N ILE A 907 -27.99 35.46 -8.87
CA ILE A 907 -29.16 35.82 -8.04
C ILE A 907 -28.97 37.21 -7.43
N ALA A 908 -27.79 37.47 -6.87
CA ALA A 908 -27.44 38.77 -6.29
C ALA A 908 -27.53 39.89 -7.33
N LYS A 909 -26.99 39.66 -8.52
CA LYS A 909 -27.05 40.59 -9.64
C LYS A 909 -28.50 40.92 -10.03
N ALA A 910 -29.32 39.89 -10.24
CA ALA A 910 -30.72 40.08 -10.64
C ALA A 910 -31.58 40.77 -9.55
N LEU A 911 -31.35 40.46 -8.26
CA LEU A 911 -32.04 41.13 -7.16
C LEU A 911 -31.62 42.59 -7.01
N LYS A 912 -30.34 42.91 -7.26
CA LYS A 912 -29.83 44.29 -7.25
C LYS A 912 -30.42 45.11 -8.39
N GLU A 913 -30.51 44.53 -9.60
CA GLU A 913 -31.10 45.18 -10.79
C GLU A 913 -32.58 45.54 -10.59
N VAL A 914 -33.33 44.73 -9.83
CA VAL A 914 -34.75 45.01 -9.48
C VAL A 914 -34.89 46.01 -8.31
N GLY A 915 -33.77 46.45 -7.72
CA GLY A 915 -33.73 47.53 -6.73
C GLY A 915 -33.86 47.08 -5.28
N ASN A 916 -33.47 45.85 -4.95
CA ASN A 916 -33.33 45.41 -3.56
C ASN A 916 -32.04 45.96 -2.93
N ARG A 917 -32.04 46.13 -1.59
CA ARG A 917 -30.81 46.24 -0.81
C ARG A 917 -30.23 44.85 -0.63
N VAL A 918 -29.05 44.61 -1.19
CA VAL A 918 -28.41 43.30 -1.24
C VAL A 918 -27.22 43.26 -0.29
N ILE A 919 -27.34 42.45 0.75
CA ILE A 919 -26.24 42.15 1.69
C ILE A 919 -25.71 40.77 1.35
N ILE A 920 -24.41 40.66 1.10
CA ILE A 920 -23.76 39.41 0.74
C ILE A 920 -22.90 38.92 1.89
N LEU A 921 -23.07 37.65 2.25
CA LEU A 921 -22.24 36.95 3.22
C LEU A 921 -21.43 35.90 2.49
N ILE A 922 -20.11 35.96 2.62
CA ILE A 922 -19.18 35.01 1.99
C ILE A 922 -18.49 34.20 3.09
N GLU A 923 -18.74 32.89 3.11
CA GLU A 923 -18.06 31.93 4.00
C GLU A 923 -16.84 31.32 3.30
N GLY A 924 -15.70 31.35 3.98
CA GLY A 924 -14.46 30.67 3.60
C GLY A 924 -13.82 29.93 4.78
N LYS A 925 -12.89 29.01 4.51
CA LYS A 925 -12.09 28.39 5.58
C LYS A 925 -11.03 29.37 6.08
N ASN A 926 -10.46 30.11 5.15
CA ASN A 926 -9.50 31.21 5.34
C ASN A 926 -9.63 32.22 4.19
N GLN A 927 -8.85 33.29 4.22
CA GLN A 927 -8.91 34.35 3.21
C GLN A 927 -8.63 33.88 1.78
N MET A 928 -7.85 32.82 1.57
CA MET A 928 -7.51 32.30 0.25
C MET A 928 -8.68 31.55 -0.43
N ASP A 929 -9.71 31.17 0.33
CA ASP A 929 -10.94 30.55 -0.22
C ASP A 929 -11.92 31.59 -0.81
N LEU A 930 -11.64 32.88 -0.64
CA LEU A 930 -12.51 33.97 -1.07
C LEU A 930 -12.17 34.36 -2.52
N TYR A 931 -13.19 34.48 -3.36
CA TYR A 931 -13.06 34.82 -4.78
C TYR A 931 -14.31 35.58 -5.26
N LEU A 932 -14.22 36.21 -6.44
CA LEU A 932 -15.23 37.13 -7.00
C LEU A 932 -15.52 38.37 -6.14
N GLU A 933 -14.55 38.81 -5.32
CA GLU A 933 -14.76 39.93 -4.39
C GLU A 933 -15.08 41.24 -5.12
N GLU A 934 -14.37 41.53 -6.22
CA GLU A 934 -14.56 42.75 -7.00
C GLU A 934 -15.90 42.74 -7.74
N GLU A 935 -16.35 41.57 -8.19
CA GLU A 935 -17.65 41.37 -8.80
C GLU A 935 -18.76 41.58 -7.79
N PHE A 936 -18.61 41.06 -6.56
CA PHE A 936 -19.59 41.27 -5.49
C PHE A 936 -19.69 42.73 -5.05
N LYS A 937 -18.56 43.44 -4.92
CA LYS A 937 -18.55 44.87 -4.55
C LYS A 937 -19.40 45.73 -5.48
N LYS A 938 -19.51 45.35 -6.76
CA LYS A 938 -20.30 46.06 -7.77
C LYS A 938 -21.81 45.81 -7.65
N ILE A 939 -22.22 44.69 -7.06
CA ILE A 939 -23.62 44.22 -7.07
C ILE A 939 -24.25 44.10 -5.68
N SER A 940 -23.51 44.46 -4.63
CA SER A 940 -23.99 44.45 -3.24
C SER A 940 -23.91 45.83 -2.61
N ASP A 941 -24.80 46.11 -1.66
CA ASP A 941 -24.70 47.29 -0.79
C ASP A 941 -23.70 47.07 0.35
N GLU A 942 -23.52 45.81 0.78
CA GLU A 942 -22.58 45.43 1.82
C GLU A 942 -22.11 43.98 1.63
N ILE A 943 -20.84 43.73 1.97
CA ILE A 943 -20.24 42.39 1.98
C ILE A 943 -19.73 42.08 3.38
N ILE A 944 -20.14 40.94 3.91
CA ILE A 944 -19.68 40.37 5.17
C ILE A 944 -18.83 39.15 4.87
N TYR A 945 -17.59 39.17 5.35
CA TYR A 945 -16.68 38.04 5.25
C TYR A 945 -16.72 37.25 6.56
N CYS A 946 -16.77 35.93 6.45
CA CYS A 946 -16.63 35.02 7.58
C CYS A 946 -15.61 33.94 7.22
N THR A 947 -14.48 33.90 7.93
CA THR A 947 -13.49 32.84 7.78
C THR A 947 -13.40 31.98 9.03
N SER A 948 -13.27 30.67 8.85
CA SER A 948 -13.23 29.72 9.98
C SER A 948 -12.05 29.94 10.92
N ASP A 949 -10.93 30.47 10.41
CA ASP A 949 -9.73 30.82 11.19
C ASP A 949 -9.66 32.29 11.62
N GLY A 950 -10.54 33.17 11.11
CA GLY A 950 -10.48 34.60 11.40
C GLY A 950 -9.48 35.40 10.56
N SER A 951 -8.81 34.78 9.58
CA SER A 951 -7.88 35.48 8.67
C SER A 951 -8.50 36.67 7.90
N LYS A 952 -9.82 36.69 7.67
CA LYS A 952 -10.51 37.84 7.08
C LYS A 952 -11.96 37.95 7.56
N GLY A 953 -12.33 39.11 8.07
CA GLY A 953 -13.67 39.39 8.56
C GLY A 953 -13.95 38.74 9.92
N LEU A 954 -15.12 38.16 10.08
CA LEU A 954 -15.54 37.55 11.35
C LEU A 954 -14.98 36.13 11.48
N LYS A 955 -14.35 35.82 12.61
CA LYS A 955 -13.90 34.45 12.94
C LYS A 955 -15.11 33.56 13.20
N GLY A 956 -15.37 32.61 12.31
CA GLY A 956 -16.51 31.70 12.39
C GLY A 956 -17.04 31.24 11.04
N LYS A 957 -18.28 30.74 11.03
CA LYS A 957 -18.99 30.30 9.82
C LYS A 957 -20.21 31.18 9.56
N VAL A 958 -21.06 30.78 8.61
CA VAL A 958 -22.28 31.48 8.22
C VAL A 958 -23.17 31.91 9.38
N ASP A 959 -23.25 31.14 10.47
CA ASP A 959 -24.05 31.49 11.64
C ASP A 959 -23.57 32.77 12.33
N VAL A 960 -22.24 32.96 12.44
CA VAL A 960 -21.63 34.16 13.04
C VAL A 960 -21.96 35.38 12.18
N GLY A 961 -21.83 35.26 10.85
CA GLY A 961 -22.15 36.35 9.94
C GLY A 961 -23.63 36.70 9.93
N ILE A 962 -24.54 35.71 9.96
CA ILE A 962 -25.98 35.95 10.08
C ILE A 962 -26.28 36.72 11.37
N ASN A 963 -25.73 36.27 12.51
CA ASN A 963 -25.93 36.93 13.80
C ASN A 963 -25.42 38.38 13.81
N TYR A 964 -24.29 38.63 13.15
CA TYR A 964 -23.75 39.97 13.01
C TYR A 964 -24.70 40.87 12.19
N VAL A 965 -25.11 40.41 11.01
CA VAL A 965 -26.04 41.15 10.15
C VAL A 965 -27.36 41.43 10.88
N PHE A 966 -27.90 40.45 11.60
CA PHE A 966 -29.19 40.57 12.29
C PHE A 966 -29.15 41.48 13.51
N LYS A 967 -27.97 41.64 14.14
CA LYS A 967 -27.78 42.66 15.20
C LYS A 967 -27.64 44.07 14.64
N LYS A 968 -27.10 44.19 13.42
CA LYS A 968 -26.81 45.48 12.77
C LYS A 968 -28.02 46.02 12.02
N GLU A 969 -28.68 45.19 11.23
CA GLU A 969 -29.78 45.57 10.35
C GLU A 969 -31.11 45.56 11.10
N LYS A 970 -31.91 46.60 10.89
CA LYS A 970 -33.21 46.75 11.56
C LYS A 970 -34.25 45.76 11.02
N HIS A 971 -34.16 45.40 9.74
CA HIS A 971 -35.12 44.54 9.07
C HIS A 971 -34.51 43.80 7.87
N ILE A 972 -34.85 42.52 7.70
CA ILE A 972 -34.43 41.66 6.59
C ILE A 972 -35.65 40.88 6.10
N ASP A 973 -36.02 41.09 4.84
CA ASP A 973 -37.26 40.57 4.25
C ASP A 973 -37.10 39.12 3.78
N ARG A 974 -35.90 38.75 3.33
CA ARG A 974 -35.63 37.41 2.79
C ARG A 974 -34.16 37.01 2.88
N CYS A 975 -33.93 35.72 3.10
CA CYS A 975 -32.62 35.11 3.05
C CYS A 975 -32.52 34.05 1.95
N HIS A 976 -31.36 33.95 1.29
CA HIS A 976 -31.03 32.85 0.41
C HIS A 976 -29.61 32.35 0.64
N PHE A 977 -29.43 31.02 0.74
CA PHE A 977 -28.11 30.42 0.94
C PHE A 977 -27.79 29.34 -0.08
N ILE A 978 -26.55 29.34 -0.57
CA ILE A 978 -26.00 28.31 -1.45
C ILE A 978 -24.64 27.86 -0.94
N GLY A 979 -24.48 26.57 -0.74
CA GLY A 979 -23.23 25.99 -0.25
C GLY A 979 -23.36 24.49 -0.04
N CYS A 980 -22.56 23.93 0.86
CA CYS A 980 -22.76 22.54 1.26
C CYS A 980 -24.05 22.39 2.09
N ASN A 981 -24.64 21.18 2.09
CA ASN A 981 -25.88 20.92 2.85
C ASN A 981 -25.74 21.27 4.34
N TYR A 982 -24.55 21.15 4.92
CA TYR A 982 -24.29 21.52 6.32
C TYR A 982 -24.33 23.03 6.55
N MET A 983 -23.71 23.83 5.68
CA MET A 983 -23.78 25.30 5.77
C MET A 983 -25.23 25.78 5.62
N MET A 984 -25.96 25.22 4.65
CA MET A 984 -27.37 25.59 4.44
C MET A 984 -28.28 25.18 5.60
N MET A 985 -27.99 24.04 6.24
CA MET A 985 -28.65 23.62 7.49
C MET A 985 -28.37 24.60 8.63
N ASP A 986 -27.11 24.97 8.87
CA ASP A 986 -26.72 25.93 9.91
C ASP A 986 -27.33 27.32 9.67
N ALA A 987 -27.35 27.78 8.42
CA ALA A 987 -27.99 29.03 8.03
C ALA A 987 -29.51 28.99 8.25
N SER A 988 -30.17 27.88 7.89
CA SER A 988 -31.61 27.70 8.11
C SER A 988 -31.95 27.68 9.60
N ASN A 989 -31.18 26.95 10.41
CA ASN A 989 -31.38 26.90 11.86
C ASN A 989 -31.16 28.27 12.51
N THR A 990 -30.10 28.98 12.12
CA THR A 990 -29.81 30.33 12.65
C THR A 990 -30.91 31.31 12.30
N THR A 991 -31.34 31.37 11.03
CA THR A 991 -32.43 32.27 10.61
C THR A 991 -33.79 31.92 11.22
N LYS A 992 -34.00 30.67 11.63
CA LYS A 992 -35.22 30.23 12.30
C LYS A 992 -35.37 30.83 13.70
N ILE A 993 -34.25 30.92 14.43
CA ILE A 993 -34.22 31.45 15.81
C ILE A 993 -34.59 32.95 15.84
N TYR A 994 -34.24 33.70 14.80
CA TYR A 994 -34.53 35.14 14.68
C TYR A 994 -35.88 35.41 14.00
N GLY A 995 -36.95 34.82 14.54
CA GLY A 995 -38.32 35.09 14.08
C GLY A 995 -38.72 34.40 12.77
N ALA A 996 -38.01 33.33 12.38
CA ALA A 996 -38.30 32.54 11.18
C ALA A 996 -38.42 33.37 9.88
N ILE A 997 -37.46 34.27 9.66
CA ILE A 997 -37.33 35.03 8.41
C ILE A 997 -37.41 34.06 7.21
N PRO A 998 -38.13 34.42 6.12
CA PRO A 998 -38.22 33.58 4.93
C PRO A 998 -36.84 33.20 4.37
N THR A 999 -36.44 31.95 4.58
CA THR A 999 -35.13 31.43 4.16
C THR A 999 -35.29 30.36 3.10
N THR A 1000 -34.66 30.60 1.95
CA THR A 1000 -34.57 29.62 0.86
C THR A 1000 -33.14 29.10 0.72
N VAL A 1001 -32.98 27.85 0.29
CA VAL A 1001 -31.68 27.18 0.14
C VAL A 1001 -31.64 26.42 -1.18
N SER A 1002 -30.48 26.43 -1.85
CA SER A 1002 -30.26 25.66 -3.09
C SER A 1002 -29.63 24.31 -2.78
N LEU A 1003 -30.47 23.29 -2.57
CA LEU A 1003 -30.05 21.98 -2.07
C LEU A 1003 -29.17 21.21 -3.05
N SER A 1004 -28.14 20.54 -2.51
CA SER A 1004 -27.30 19.59 -3.24
C SER A 1004 -27.77 18.16 -2.99
N THR A 1005 -28.72 17.68 -3.80
CA THR A 1005 -29.18 16.28 -3.80
C THR A 1005 -28.43 15.44 -4.83
N ILE A 1006 -28.47 14.12 -4.72
CA ILE A 1006 -28.05 13.22 -5.80
C ILE A 1006 -28.97 13.42 -7.02
N MET A 1007 -28.43 13.87 -8.15
CA MET A 1007 -29.18 14.06 -9.40
C MET A 1007 -28.52 13.25 -10.52
N ILE A 1008 -29.18 12.16 -10.96
CA ILE A 1008 -28.65 11.32 -12.04
C ILE A 1008 -29.10 11.83 -13.40
N ASP A 1009 -30.40 11.99 -13.62
CA ASP A 1009 -30.94 12.39 -14.94
C ASP A 1009 -31.18 13.89 -15.10
N GLY A 1010 -31.24 14.65 -14.01
CA GLY A 1010 -31.63 16.07 -14.02
C GLY A 1010 -33.10 16.34 -14.38
N THR A 1011 -33.89 15.31 -14.72
CA THR A 1011 -35.28 15.42 -15.19
C THR A 1011 -36.29 14.86 -14.19
N GLY A 1012 -35.83 14.10 -13.20
CA GLY A 1012 -36.65 13.55 -12.11
C GLY A 1012 -37.26 12.18 -12.37
N MET A 1013 -37.11 11.60 -13.57
CA MET A 1013 -37.67 10.28 -13.92
C MET A 1013 -37.09 9.15 -13.06
N CYS A 1014 -35.82 9.27 -12.64
CA CYS A 1014 -35.15 8.28 -11.79
C CYS A 1014 -35.56 8.35 -10.31
N GLY A 1015 -36.13 9.46 -9.85
CA GLY A 1015 -36.48 9.69 -8.45
C GLY A 1015 -35.30 9.82 -7.46
N CYS A 1016 -34.04 9.81 -7.93
CA CYS A 1016 -32.87 9.87 -7.06
C CYS A 1016 -32.78 11.19 -6.26
N CYS A 1017 -33.20 12.30 -6.88
CA CYS A 1017 -33.18 13.65 -6.30
C CYS A 1017 -34.29 13.91 -5.27
N ARG A 1018 -35.00 12.87 -4.84
CA ARG A 1018 -36.06 12.99 -3.84
C ARG A 1018 -35.51 13.49 -2.50
N LEU A 1019 -36.29 14.34 -1.85
CA LEU A 1019 -36.09 14.83 -0.50
C LEU A 1019 -37.43 14.96 0.23
N THR A 1020 -37.36 15.04 1.56
CA THR A 1020 -38.54 15.19 2.42
C THR A 1020 -38.57 16.59 3.03
N LEU A 1021 -39.75 17.23 2.94
CA LEU A 1021 -40.07 18.47 3.64
C LEU A 1021 -41.08 18.20 4.76
N ILE A 1022 -40.94 18.86 5.90
CA ILE A 1022 -41.87 18.81 7.02
C ILE A 1022 -42.71 20.08 6.99
N LYS A 1023 -43.98 19.97 6.56
CA LYS A 1023 -44.93 21.08 6.52
C LYS A 1023 -46.12 20.77 7.41
N ASN A 1024 -46.40 21.63 8.39
CA ASN A 1024 -47.49 21.45 9.36
C ASN A 1024 -47.46 20.07 10.05
N GLY A 1025 -46.27 19.60 10.42
CA GLY A 1025 -46.05 18.29 11.04
C GLY A 1025 -46.19 17.07 10.10
N LYS A 1026 -46.48 17.27 8.81
CA LYS A 1026 -46.59 16.20 7.81
C LYS A 1026 -45.36 16.16 6.90
N GLU A 1027 -44.91 14.95 6.58
CA GLU A 1027 -43.84 14.71 5.61
C GLU A 1027 -44.39 14.82 4.18
N ILE A 1028 -43.71 15.59 3.35
CA ILE A 1028 -44.04 15.81 1.94
C ILE A 1028 -42.79 15.50 1.12
N THR A 1029 -42.88 14.53 0.21
CA THR A 1029 -41.80 14.21 -0.72
C THR A 1029 -41.79 15.19 -1.89
N LYS A 1030 -40.59 15.67 -2.24
CA LYS A 1030 -40.31 16.58 -3.35
C LYS A 1030 -39.09 16.13 -4.13
N PHE A 1031 -38.94 16.59 -5.37
CA PHE A 1031 -37.86 16.19 -6.28
C PHE A 1031 -37.07 17.41 -6.73
N ALA A 1032 -35.80 17.53 -6.31
CA ALA A 1032 -35.00 18.71 -6.61
C ALA A 1032 -34.78 18.95 -8.12
N CYS A 1033 -34.76 17.90 -8.94
CA CYS A 1033 -34.67 18.04 -10.40
C CYS A 1033 -35.93 18.70 -11.03
N VAL A 1034 -37.11 18.49 -10.44
CA VAL A 1034 -38.41 18.85 -11.03
C VAL A 1034 -39.03 20.06 -10.33
N ASP A 1035 -39.09 20.00 -9.00
CA ASP A 1035 -39.60 21.08 -8.17
C ASP A 1035 -38.63 22.28 -8.12
N GLY A 1036 -37.40 22.10 -8.61
CA GLY A 1036 -36.30 23.06 -8.59
C GLY A 1036 -35.37 22.82 -7.39
N PRO A 1037 -34.07 23.14 -7.48
CA PRO A 1037 -33.13 22.90 -6.39
C PRO A 1037 -33.37 23.82 -5.18
N ILE A 1038 -34.22 24.84 -5.34
CA ILE A 1038 -34.48 25.88 -4.34
C ILE A 1038 -35.68 25.47 -3.47
N PHE A 1039 -35.45 25.30 -2.18
CA PHE A 1039 -36.48 24.94 -1.20
C PHE A 1039 -36.47 25.86 0.01
N ASN A 1040 -37.56 25.88 0.77
CA ASN A 1040 -37.59 26.54 2.08
C ASN A 1040 -36.76 25.73 3.08
N GLY A 1041 -35.65 26.32 3.54
CA GLY A 1041 -34.68 25.65 4.41
C GLY A 1041 -35.24 25.24 5.78
N HIS A 1042 -36.29 25.92 6.26
CA HIS A 1042 -36.95 25.63 7.53
C HIS A 1042 -37.80 24.37 7.50
N LEU A 1043 -38.16 23.89 6.30
CA LEU A 1043 -38.99 22.71 6.10
C LEU A 1043 -38.14 21.47 5.78
N VAL A 1044 -36.86 21.59 5.46
CA VAL A 1044 -36.04 20.46 5.00
C VAL A 1044 -35.77 19.48 6.14
N LYS A 1045 -35.99 18.18 5.90
CA LYS A 1045 -35.55 17.10 6.80
C LYS A 1045 -34.06 16.82 6.58
N TRP A 1046 -33.21 17.62 7.21
CA TRP A 1046 -31.76 17.65 6.96
C TRP A 1046 -31.04 16.31 7.22
N ASP A 1047 -31.38 15.60 8.29
CA ASP A 1047 -30.74 14.31 8.62
C ASP A 1047 -30.96 13.25 7.53
N GLU A 1048 -32.17 13.21 6.96
CA GLU A 1048 -32.47 12.30 5.84
C GLU A 1048 -31.67 12.69 4.60
N LEU A 1049 -31.68 13.98 4.23
CA LEU A 1049 -30.95 14.47 3.06
C LEU A 1049 -29.46 14.14 3.13
N VAL A 1050 -28.82 14.42 4.28
CA VAL A 1050 -27.40 14.13 4.49
C VAL A 1050 -27.12 12.62 4.44
N SER A 1051 -27.96 11.80 5.07
CA SER A 1051 -27.84 10.34 5.01
C SER A 1051 -27.91 9.82 3.56
N ARG A 1052 -28.87 10.33 2.77
CA ARG A 1052 -29.05 9.96 1.36
C ARG A 1052 -27.84 10.30 0.50
N CYS A 1053 -27.24 11.48 0.70
CA CYS A 1053 -26.05 11.89 -0.06
C CYS A 1053 -24.83 11.00 0.19
N ASN A 1054 -24.79 10.26 1.30
CA ASN A 1054 -23.67 9.36 1.65
C ASN A 1054 -23.84 7.91 1.14
N GLN A 1055 -24.96 7.59 0.47
CA GLN A 1055 -25.29 6.21 0.12
C GLN A 1055 -24.26 5.53 -0.79
N TYR A 1056 -23.66 6.26 -1.72
CA TYR A 1056 -22.67 5.73 -2.69
C TYR A 1056 -21.22 5.99 -2.28
N ASP A 1057 -21.00 6.55 -1.10
CA ASP A 1057 -19.68 7.03 -0.69
C ASP A 1057 -18.63 5.90 -0.71
N PHE A 1058 -18.98 4.71 -0.22
CA PHE A 1058 -18.07 3.56 -0.25
C PHE A 1058 -17.71 3.10 -1.67
N SER A 1059 -18.71 2.94 -2.55
CA SER A 1059 -18.50 2.50 -3.94
C SER A 1059 -17.67 3.50 -4.74
N GLU A 1060 -17.92 4.80 -4.57
CA GLU A 1060 -17.12 5.86 -5.22
C GLU A 1060 -15.64 5.80 -4.78
N LYS A 1061 -15.39 5.46 -3.50
CA LYS A 1061 -14.03 5.38 -2.96
C LYS A 1061 -13.24 4.19 -3.50
N GLN A 1062 -13.89 3.07 -3.79
CA GLN A 1062 -13.23 1.89 -4.38
C GLN A 1062 -12.62 2.18 -5.76
N ILE A 1063 -13.20 3.10 -6.53
CA ILE A 1063 -12.68 3.49 -7.85
C ILE A 1063 -11.28 4.10 -7.71
N PHE A 1064 -11.02 4.84 -6.64
CA PHE A 1064 -9.70 5.45 -6.40
C PHE A 1064 -8.60 4.44 -6.06
N GLN A 1065 -8.95 3.20 -5.69
CA GLN A 1065 -7.99 2.11 -5.39
C GLN A 1065 -7.54 1.33 -6.63
N THR A 1066 -8.33 1.36 -7.71
CA THR A 1066 -8.14 0.49 -8.89
C THR A 1066 -8.03 1.27 -10.20
N HIS A 1067 -8.37 2.56 -10.19
CA HIS A 1067 -8.50 3.38 -11.39
C HIS A 1067 -7.51 4.55 -11.43
N SER A 1068 -6.28 4.32 -10.95
CA SER A 1068 -5.13 5.17 -11.32
C SER A 1068 -4.97 5.11 -12.83
N CYS A 1069 -5.04 6.25 -13.51
CA CYS A 1069 -4.54 6.45 -14.86
C CYS A 1069 -5.16 5.60 -16.00
N ARG A 1070 -6.11 6.22 -16.71
CA ARG A 1070 -6.00 6.24 -18.19
C ARG A 1070 -4.79 7.13 -18.53
N LEU A 1071 -3.57 6.62 -18.32
CA LEU A 1071 -2.30 7.25 -18.72
C LEU A 1071 -2.14 7.28 -20.26
N ASN A 1072 -3.06 6.69 -21.01
CA ASN A 1072 -3.07 6.78 -22.48
C ASN A 1072 -3.06 8.23 -22.97
N THR A 1073 -3.61 9.19 -22.23
CA THR A 1073 -3.57 10.60 -22.62
C THR A 1073 -2.18 11.25 -22.50
N LEU A 1074 -1.29 10.76 -21.62
CA LEU A 1074 0.05 11.31 -21.44
C LEU A 1074 1.07 10.69 -22.41
N ILE A 1075 0.87 9.43 -22.82
CA ILE A 1075 1.63 8.83 -23.94
C ILE A 1075 1.29 9.58 -25.24
N GLU A 1076 0.05 10.04 -25.40
CA GLU A 1076 -0.39 10.83 -26.55
C GLU A 1076 0.08 12.31 -26.51
N GLU A 1077 0.27 12.90 -25.32
CA GLU A 1077 0.78 14.28 -25.18
C GLU A 1077 2.31 14.36 -25.34
N PHE A 1078 3.08 13.39 -24.84
CA PHE A 1078 4.55 13.37 -25.03
C PHE A 1078 4.98 13.03 -26.47
N GLN A 1079 4.11 12.40 -27.27
CA GLN A 1079 4.38 12.16 -28.70
C GLN A 1079 4.10 13.40 -29.59
N LYS A 1080 3.65 14.53 -29.02
CA LYS A 1080 3.32 15.75 -29.78
C LYS A 1080 4.36 16.86 -29.68
N ASP A 1081 5.27 16.81 -28.70
CA ASP A 1081 6.31 17.82 -28.49
C ASP A 1081 7.74 17.33 -28.85
N GLU A 1082 7.85 16.25 -29.66
CA GLU A 1082 9.04 15.83 -30.44
C GLU A 1082 8.63 15.48 -31.89
#